data_AF-A0A9W8RS11-F1
#
_entry.id   AF-A0A9W8RS11-F1
#
_cell.length_a   1.000
_cell.length_b   1.000
_cell.length_c   1.000
_cell.angle_alpha   90.00
_cell.angle_beta   90.00
_cell.angle_gamma   90.00
#
_symmetry.space_group_name_H-M   'P 1'
#
loop_
_entity.id
_entity.type
_entity.pdbx_description
1 polymer ?
#
loop_
_entity_poly.entity_id
_entity_poly.type
_entity_poly.pdbx_seq_one_letter_code
_entity_poly.pdbx_strand_id
1 'polypeptide(L)'
;MFRRFQHFTSRLRPRNGPCRIVSRQSHLVASRTATAPPSGHSATTGTHTRPGYTWTLALVAGGIVGILLGGSKNSSEQENTSPTYAVIGEMENAVQDIRNALGEDSVSKDDEILRAHGYSEWSTTNIDRLPVAVVFPTSTEEVATIAKICTKYKVPIIPYSGGSSVEGHFSAPFGGVSVDFMNMSGIVKFRPEDMDVTVQPGLSWVTLNEKIESSGLFFPIDPGPSAQLGGMIGTSCSGTNAVRYGTMKDWVINLTVVLSDGSIIKTRKRPRKSSAGYNLNSLFVGSEGTLGLVTEATLKLAPAPEHTGVAVLSFPSIESAAKLATEVIHKGITVGAIEILDDVQMRVINKIGSTGRTWREDPTLFIKFTGDKELVDHSIRKVRQLADKHGNPAMEFENDKEKQKALWSARKEALWSMLALRESGNDVWTTDVAVPLSKVAHLIGHVGDGNFHETILFDGAKERAAVENCAHRMVDRALELEGTCTGEHGVGMGKIQSLQAELGDATIDLMRNIKKSMDPHWLMNPGKIFHADRDDQSAMYTTSFAFFEALSEAGVKNCFVNLGSDHPSIIEAIVKGQQECPDTFPRIITCPNEMVALSMADGYARRTNEPQCVIVHVDVGTSGMGAAIHNASTGRAPVLIFAGLSPYTIEGEMTGSRTEYIHWMQDIPDQKQIVSQYCRYTGEIKTGKNVKQMVFRALQFATSQPRGPVYLMGAREVMEEVIEPYSVNHKLWQPVSPSALPPDAVNEIARLLVDSENPLVVTGYSGRNRATVASLVELANTVKGLRVLDTGGCDMCFPADHPGWVGMRYGVDDSIKEADVIVVVDCDVPWVNTLCKPRSDATIVHLDVDPLKRLMPVFYIDATLRYCVDANTSVQQIVSHLQKSEILQSQLKDSKYESRWLALQESHSQLIASLDAKAVPTDAESLSSAYVCSVLRHLAPKNTIYAVEAVTNSVVAAEQLRPTAPGSWINCGGGGLGWSGGGALGIKLAADAEDKAKSVDTGSMVVQIVGDGSYLFSVPSSVYWISQRYQIPILTIVLNNTGWNAPRRSMLLVHPDGPASKVSNSELNISFDPSPHYAEIAKAASGGKIMAATIDSQQSLRTSLEKAIKVVQEGTSAVLDVRLG
;
A
#
# COMPACT_ATOMS: atom_id res chain seq x y z
N MET A 1 38.24 -13.36 26.46
CA MET A 1 39.58 -13.15 27.07
C MET A 1 39.47 -11.93 27.99
N PHE A 2 39.68 -12.06 29.31
CA PHE A 2 39.46 -11.01 30.35
C PHE A 2 37.99 -10.52 30.51
N ARG A 3 37.53 -9.99 31.66
CA ARG A 3 37.84 -10.33 33.08
C ARG A 3 36.68 -9.93 34.03
N ARG A 4 36.68 -10.55 35.21
CA ARG A 4 35.94 -10.30 36.50
C ARG A 4 35.77 -8.79 36.85
N PHE A 5 34.85 -8.34 37.72
CA PHE A 5 34.63 -8.65 39.16
C PHE A 5 33.13 -8.45 39.55
N GLN A 6 32.43 -9.33 40.29
CA GLN A 6 32.52 -9.81 41.69
C GLN A 6 31.78 -8.97 42.77
N HIS A 7 30.70 -9.57 43.30
CA HIS A 7 30.24 -9.55 44.72
C HIS A 7 29.69 -8.21 45.30
N PHE A 8 28.92 -8.17 46.41
CA PHE A 8 28.76 -9.13 47.53
C PHE A 8 27.30 -9.42 47.94
N THR A 9 27.12 -10.33 48.91
CA THR A 9 25.82 -10.91 49.35
C THR A 9 25.37 -10.50 50.75
N SER A 10 24.04 -10.42 50.98
CA SER A 10 23.32 -10.95 52.15
C SER A 10 21.80 -10.69 51.96
N ARG A 11 20.93 -11.71 51.93
CA ARG A 11 20.41 -12.55 53.04
C ARG A 11 19.60 -11.77 54.09
N LEU A 12 18.27 -11.92 54.04
CA LEU A 12 17.47 -12.44 55.16
C LEU A 12 16.14 -13.05 54.66
N ARG A 13 15.65 -14.09 55.35
CA ARG A 13 14.36 -14.79 55.20
C ARG A 13 13.85 -15.08 56.65
N PRO A 14 12.68 -15.70 56.89
CA PRO A 14 11.31 -15.26 56.57
C PRO A 14 10.40 -15.37 57.82
N ARG A 15 9.07 -15.10 57.71
CA ARG A 15 7.97 -16.03 58.11
C ARG A 15 6.59 -15.34 58.30
N ASN A 16 5.56 -16.05 57.81
CA ASN A 16 4.21 -16.29 58.36
C ASN A 16 3.28 -15.11 58.75
N GLY A 17 2.01 -15.20 58.31
CA GLY A 17 0.87 -14.41 58.83
C GLY A 17 0.19 -15.09 60.04
N PRO A 18 -1.16 -15.10 60.20
CA PRO A 18 -2.21 -14.75 59.21
C PRO A 18 -3.41 -13.90 59.71
N CYS A 19 -4.30 -13.55 58.76
CA CYS A 19 -5.78 -13.43 58.84
C CYS A 19 -6.50 -12.93 60.12
N ARG A 20 -7.42 -11.98 59.95
CA ARG A 20 -8.68 -11.91 60.72
C ARG A 20 -9.85 -11.37 59.89
N ILE A 21 -11.05 -11.95 60.10
CA ILE A 21 -12.31 -11.66 59.38
C ILE A 21 -13.38 -11.20 60.38
N VAL A 22 -14.05 -10.07 60.12
CA VAL A 22 -15.40 -9.68 60.59
C VAL A 22 -15.93 -8.59 59.62
N SER A 23 -17.24 -8.31 59.45
CA SER A 23 -18.34 -9.07 58.82
C SER A 23 -19.60 -8.17 58.81
N ARG A 24 -20.55 -8.36 57.87
CA ARG A 24 -21.93 -7.79 57.89
C ARG A 24 -22.03 -6.25 57.69
N GLN A 25 -23.17 -5.63 57.35
CA GLN A 25 -24.52 -6.16 57.02
C GLN A 25 -25.23 -5.34 55.90
N SER A 26 -26.44 -5.75 55.50
CA SER A 26 -27.19 -5.28 54.33
C SER A 26 -28.60 -4.75 54.65
N HIS A 27 -29.10 -3.82 53.82
CA HIS A 27 -30.52 -3.49 53.56
C HIS A 27 -30.63 -3.13 52.05
N LEU A 28 -31.58 -3.61 51.21
CA LEU A 28 -33.05 -3.47 51.22
C LEU A 28 -33.48 -1.99 51.19
N VAL A 29 -34.28 -1.46 50.26
CA VAL A 29 -35.62 -1.81 49.69
C VAL A 29 -35.78 -1.10 48.32
N ALA A 30 -36.48 -1.54 47.26
CA ALA A 30 -37.09 -2.82 46.85
C ALA A 30 -37.48 -2.77 45.33
N SER A 31 -38.38 -3.65 44.86
CA SER A 31 -38.73 -3.95 43.44
C SER A 31 -39.88 -3.14 42.80
N ARG A 32 -40.00 -3.19 41.46
CA ARG A 32 -41.31 -3.33 40.77
C ARG A 32 -41.21 -4.04 39.41
N THR A 33 -42.23 -4.84 39.08
CA THR A 33 -42.36 -5.64 37.85
C THR A 33 -43.76 -5.48 37.23
N ALA A 34 -43.84 -5.48 35.90
CA ALA A 34 -45.04 -5.69 35.07
C ALA A 34 -44.56 -6.00 33.63
N THR A 35 -44.83 -7.13 32.96
CA THR A 35 -46.10 -7.80 32.55
C THR A 35 -46.89 -7.05 31.47
N ALA A 36 -46.85 -7.57 30.22
CA ALA A 36 -47.87 -7.34 29.19
C ALA A 36 -49.18 -8.07 29.55
N PRO A 37 -50.35 -7.72 28.94
CA PRO A 37 -50.90 -8.58 27.88
C PRO A 37 -51.65 -7.77 26.75
N PRO A 38 -52.77 -8.18 26.08
CA PRO A 38 -52.65 -8.66 24.69
C PRO A 38 -53.74 -8.22 23.66
N SER A 39 -53.53 -8.57 22.38
CA SER A 39 -54.54 -8.93 21.34
C SER A 39 -55.56 -7.88 20.78
N GLY A 40 -55.95 -7.97 19.49
CA GLY A 40 -57.15 -7.25 18.98
C GLY A 40 -57.35 -6.95 17.48
N HIS A 41 -57.44 -7.97 16.60
CA HIS A 41 -58.26 -8.10 15.35
C HIS A 41 -58.69 -6.91 14.41
N SER A 42 -58.84 -7.25 13.11
CA SER A 42 -59.60 -6.54 12.02
C SER A 42 -58.95 -5.26 11.44
N ALA A 43 -58.70 -5.06 10.13
CA ALA A 43 -59.51 -5.20 8.90
C ALA A 43 -60.70 -4.21 8.84
N THR A 44 -61.03 -3.51 7.74
CA THR A 44 -61.05 -3.89 6.29
C THR A 44 -60.92 -2.70 5.30
N THR A 45 -60.82 -2.99 3.98
CA THR A 45 -61.25 -2.19 2.79
C THR A 45 -60.69 -0.76 2.53
N GLY A 46 -60.31 -0.33 1.31
CA GLY A 46 -60.00 -1.06 0.06
C GLY A 46 -60.93 -0.81 -1.16
N THR A 47 -60.56 0.12 -2.05
CA THR A 47 -60.92 0.21 -3.50
C THR A 47 -59.89 1.14 -4.19
N HIS A 48 -59.20 0.89 -5.30
CA HIS A 48 -59.40 0.18 -6.60
C HIS A 48 -59.73 1.09 -7.80
N THR A 49 -58.72 1.33 -8.65
CA THR A 49 -58.85 1.43 -10.12
C THR A 49 -57.57 0.90 -10.82
N ARG A 50 -57.74 0.02 -11.81
CA ARG A 50 -56.76 -0.47 -12.82
C ARG A 50 -57.51 -0.56 -14.17
N PRO A 51 -56.86 -0.46 -15.35
CA PRO A 51 -56.24 -1.62 -16.04
C PRO A 51 -54.90 -1.26 -16.73
N GLY A 52 -54.12 -2.15 -17.38
CA GLY A 52 -54.14 -3.61 -17.57
C GLY A 52 -52.84 -4.05 -18.29
N TYR A 53 -52.21 -5.19 -17.97
CA TYR A 53 -52.44 -6.56 -18.51
C TYR A 53 -51.85 -6.79 -19.92
N THR A 54 -51.25 -7.93 -20.31
CA THR A 54 -51.03 -9.28 -19.71
C THR A 54 -49.71 -9.86 -20.31
N TRP A 55 -49.12 -11.04 -20.01
CA TRP A 55 -49.63 -12.34 -19.54
C TRP A 55 -48.72 -13.05 -18.48
N THR A 56 -49.28 -14.15 -17.98
CA THR A 56 -48.88 -15.29 -17.11
C THR A 56 -47.75 -16.20 -17.63
N LEU A 57 -47.01 -17.03 -16.86
CA LEU A 57 -47.15 -17.71 -15.54
C LEU A 57 -47.73 -19.15 -15.60
N ALA A 58 -46.93 -20.14 -15.18
CA ALA A 58 -47.36 -21.53 -14.87
C ALA A 58 -46.43 -22.22 -13.84
N LEU A 59 -46.93 -23.27 -13.18
CA LEU A 59 -46.21 -24.23 -12.30
C LEU A 59 -45.51 -23.70 -11.02
N VAL A 60 -46.29 -23.47 -9.96
CA VAL A 60 -45.83 -23.61 -8.56
C VAL A 60 -46.74 -24.61 -7.82
N ALA A 61 -46.53 -25.90 -8.07
CA ALA A 61 -47.21 -27.01 -7.40
C ALA A 61 -46.30 -28.25 -7.41
N GLY A 62 -45.41 -28.37 -6.41
CA GLY A 62 -44.47 -29.50 -6.32
C GLY A 62 -43.33 -29.38 -5.30
N GLY A 63 -43.04 -28.17 -4.78
CA GLY A 63 -41.86 -27.91 -3.92
C GLY A 63 -41.94 -28.32 -2.45
N ILE A 64 -43.07 -28.84 -1.95
CA ILE A 64 -43.33 -28.97 -0.49
C ILE A 64 -42.87 -30.32 0.11
N VAL A 65 -42.49 -31.31 -0.71
CA VAL A 65 -42.04 -32.64 -0.22
C VAL A 65 -40.52 -32.78 -0.11
N GLY A 66 -39.73 -31.99 -0.85
CA GLY A 66 -38.26 -32.12 -0.87
C GLY A 66 -37.55 -31.69 0.42
N ILE A 67 -38.15 -30.79 1.20
CA ILE A 67 -37.47 -30.07 2.30
C ILE A 67 -37.44 -30.87 3.62
N LEU A 68 -38.17 -31.99 3.73
CA LEU A 68 -38.28 -32.78 4.97
C LEU A 68 -37.59 -34.16 4.93
N LEU A 69 -36.99 -34.55 3.81
CA LEU A 69 -36.14 -35.76 3.70
C LEU A 69 -34.80 -35.52 2.99
N GLY A 70 -34.59 -34.33 2.41
CA GLY A 70 -33.31 -33.91 1.83
C GLY A 70 -32.32 -33.45 2.91
N GLY A 71 -31.77 -34.38 3.69
CA GLY A 71 -30.73 -34.11 4.70
C GLY A 71 -29.38 -33.74 4.08
N SER A 72 -29.31 -32.59 3.38
CA SER A 72 -28.07 -32.08 2.81
C SER A 72 -27.09 -31.73 3.94
N LYS A 73 -25.97 -32.45 4.02
CA LYS A 73 -24.80 -31.94 4.76
C LYS A 73 -24.42 -30.60 4.16
N ASN A 74 -24.22 -29.58 4.99
CA ASN A 74 -23.55 -28.36 4.55
C ASN A 74 -22.07 -28.68 4.37
N SER A 75 -21.67 -29.10 3.17
CA SER A 75 -20.26 -29.24 2.79
C SER A 75 -19.63 -27.88 2.50
N SER A 76 -19.74 -26.97 3.46
CA SER A 76 -19.15 -25.61 3.47
C SER A 76 -17.99 -25.51 4.46
N GLU A 77 -17.56 -26.62 5.04
CA GLU A 77 -16.22 -26.80 5.62
C GLU A 77 -15.31 -27.32 4.50
N GLN A 78 -14.76 -26.42 3.69
CA GLN A 78 -13.50 -26.72 3.01
C GLN A 78 -12.40 -26.51 4.06
N GLU A 79 -12.12 -27.56 4.82
CA GLU A 79 -10.93 -27.64 5.65
C GLU A 79 -9.69 -27.42 4.76
N ASN A 80 -9.06 -26.26 4.90
CA ASN A 80 -7.83 -25.92 4.19
C ASN A 80 -6.62 -26.53 4.92
N THR A 81 -6.68 -27.85 5.14
CA THR A 81 -5.67 -28.63 5.86
C THR A 81 -4.58 -29.08 4.91
N SER A 82 -3.33 -28.76 5.26
CA SER A 82 -2.12 -29.26 4.60
C SER A 82 -2.15 -30.77 4.37
N PRO A 83 -1.61 -31.29 3.25
CA PRO A 83 -1.62 -32.71 2.95
C PRO A 83 -0.88 -33.51 4.03
N THR A 84 -1.63 -34.39 4.70
CA THR A 84 -1.10 -35.22 5.79
C THR A 84 -0.59 -36.55 5.25
N TYR A 85 0.73 -36.68 5.16
CA TYR A 85 1.43 -37.91 4.81
C TYR A 85 1.59 -38.84 6.02
N ALA A 86 1.84 -40.12 5.77
CA ALA A 86 2.20 -41.11 6.80
C ALA A 86 3.45 -40.70 7.59
N VAL A 87 3.52 -41.05 8.88
CA VAL A 87 4.78 -40.94 9.65
C VAL A 87 5.74 -42.06 9.24
N ILE A 88 7.05 -41.92 9.53
CA ILE A 88 8.08 -42.87 9.08
C ILE A 88 7.71 -44.33 9.39
N GLY A 89 7.23 -44.63 10.61
CA GLY A 89 6.81 -46.00 10.99
C GLY A 89 5.57 -46.54 10.23
N GLU A 90 4.77 -45.67 9.61
CA GLU A 90 3.70 -46.08 8.69
C GLU A 90 4.23 -46.24 7.26
N MET A 91 5.21 -45.42 6.85
CA MET A 91 5.92 -45.61 5.59
C MET A 91 6.66 -46.95 5.54
N GLU A 92 7.26 -47.40 6.65
CA GLU A 92 7.87 -48.74 6.77
C GLU A 92 6.87 -49.87 6.47
N ASN A 93 5.60 -49.74 6.89
CA ASN A 93 4.55 -50.73 6.59
C ASN A 93 4.20 -50.73 5.09
N ALA A 94 4.21 -49.57 4.44
CA ALA A 94 4.04 -49.47 2.99
C ALA A 94 5.22 -50.10 2.22
N VAL A 95 6.45 -49.84 2.68
CA VAL A 95 7.68 -50.42 2.13
C VAL A 95 7.67 -51.95 2.28
N GLN A 96 7.20 -52.48 3.42
CA GLN A 96 7.04 -53.91 3.61
C GLN A 96 5.92 -54.51 2.74
N ASP A 97 4.78 -53.82 2.57
CA ASP A 97 3.74 -54.28 1.65
C ASP A 97 4.20 -54.28 0.18
N ILE A 98 5.03 -53.32 -0.24
CA ILE A 98 5.65 -53.30 -1.59
C ILE A 98 6.60 -54.50 -1.74
N ARG A 99 7.50 -54.70 -0.79
CA ARG A 99 8.42 -55.86 -0.72
C ARG A 99 7.67 -57.19 -0.77
N ASN A 100 6.56 -57.32 -0.03
CA ASN A 100 5.71 -58.51 -0.04
C ASN A 100 5.03 -58.75 -1.41
N ALA A 101 4.78 -57.69 -2.19
CA ALA A 101 4.07 -57.76 -3.47
C ALA A 101 5.00 -57.92 -4.68
N LEU A 102 6.22 -57.37 -4.64
CA LEU A 102 7.19 -57.34 -5.74
C LEU A 102 8.40 -58.28 -5.52
N GLY A 103 8.64 -58.73 -4.29
CA GLY A 103 9.80 -59.55 -3.89
C GLY A 103 10.93 -58.73 -3.25
N GLU A 104 11.80 -59.39 -2.48
CA GLU A 104 12.85 -58.73 -1.68
C GLU A 104 13.81 -57.86 -2.51
N ASP A 105 14.30 -58.39 -3.64
CA ASP A 105 15.28 -57.71 -4.51
C ASP A 105 14.72 -56.42 -5.16
N SER A 106 13.43 -56.15 -5.04
CA SER A 106 12.77 -54.95 -5.59
C SER A 106 12.86 -53.72 -4.69
N VAL A 107 13.35 -53.84 -3.44
CA VAL A 107 13.29 -52.76 -2.42
C VAL A 107 14.62 -52.58 -1.68
N SER A 108 15.33 -51.47 -1.93
CA SER A 108 16.52 -51.08 -1.17
C SER A 108 16.22 -50.07 -0.07
N LYS A 109 17.01 -50.17 1.01
CA LYS A 109 17.09 -49.22 2.14
C LYS A 109 18.55 -48.93 2.54
N ASP A 110 19.49 -49.15 1.63
CA ASP A 110 20.91 -48.87 1.84
C ASP A 110 21.18 -47.35 1.82
N ASP A 111 21.97 -46.83 2.75
CA ASP A 111 22.17 -45.38 2.94
C ASP A 111 22.83 -44.69 1.73
N GLU A 112 23.72 -45.36 0.98
CA GLU A 112 24.32 -44.80 -0.23
C GLU A 112 23.28 -44.74 -1.36
N ILE A 113 22.45 -45.78 -1.49
CA ILE A 113 21.33 -45.83 -2.44
C ILE A 113 20.27 -44.78 -2.09
N LEU A 114 19.88 -44.64 -0.82
CA LEU A 114 18.94 -43.58 -0.37
C LEU A 114 19.50 -42.19 -0.65
N ARG A 115 20.80 -41.96 -0.44
CA ARG A 115 21.46 -40.68 -0.76
C ARG A 115 21.42 -40.38 -2.25
N ALA A 116 21.80 -41.33 -3.10
CA ALA A 116 21.78 -41.16 -4.55
C ALA A 116 20.38 -40.88 -5.13
N HIS A 117 19.31 -41.27 -4.42
CA HIS A 117 17.92 -41.08 -4.81
C HIS A 117 17.19 -39.95 -4.05
N GLY A 118 17.92 -39.12 -3.29
CA GLY A 118 17.38 -37.93 -2.61
C GLY A 118 18.24 -36.67 -2.72
N TYR A 119 19.54 -36.82 -2.98
CA TYR A 119 20.52 -35.73 -3.11
C TYR A 119 21.15 -35.73 -4.52
N SER A 120 21.29 -34.56 -5.14
CA SER A 120 21.93 -34.40 -6.46
C SER A 120 23.22 -33.59 -6.34
N GLU A 121 24.35 -34.20 -6.67
CA GLU A 121 25.66 -33.51 -6.77
C GLU A 121 25.70 -32.44 -7.90
N TRP A 122 24.62 -32.31 -8.67
CA TRP A 122 24.39 -31.34 -9.75
C TRP A 122 23.50 -30.15 -9.35
N SER A 123 23.02 -30.09 -8.11
CA SER A 123 22.04 -29.09 -7.65
C SER A 123 22.54 -28.29 -6.45
N THR A 124 22.28 -26.98 -6.44
CA THR A 124 22.39 -26.16 -5.22
C THR A 124 21.15 -26.27 -4.33
N THR A 125 20.02 -26.73 -4.89
CA THR A 125 18.70 -26.87 -4.23
C THR A 125 18.50 -28.30 -3.70
N ASN A 126 19.41 -28.73 -2.83
CA ASN A 126 19.31 -29.97 -2.08
C ASN A 126 18.69 -29.77 -0.70
N ILE A 127 18.30 -30.89 -0.08
CA ILE A 127 17.72 -30.96 1.27
C ILE A 127 18.25 -32.19 2.01
N ASP A 128 18.33 -32.14 3.33
CA ASP A 128 18.87 -33.25 4.15
C ASP A 128 17.95 -34.47 4.25
N ARG A 129 16.68 -34.36 3.82
CA ARG A 129 15.69 -35.45 3.90
C ARG A 129 15.72 -36.34 2.67
N LEU A 130 16.07 -37.60 2.90
CA LEU A 130 16.09 -38.69 1.92
C LEU A 130 14.74 -39.45 1.90
N PRO A 131 14.45 -40.22 0.84
CA PRO A 131 13.37 -41.22 0.87
C PRO A 131 13.62 -42.30 1.94
N VAL A 132 12.59 -43.03 2.35
CA VAL A 132 12.71 -44.16 3.29
C VAL A 132 13.08 -45.48 2.61
N ALA A 133 12.86 -45.58 1.30
CA ALA A 133 13.23 -46.71 0.47
C ALA A 133 13.34 -46.29 -1.00
N VAL A 134 14.12 -47.04 -1.78
CA VAL A 134 14.09 -47.02 -3.25
C VAL A 134 13.49 -48.33 -3.74
N VAL A 135 12.61 -48.28 -4.74
CA VAL A 135 11.96 -49.45 -5.33
C VAL A 135 12.21 -49.51 -6.85
N PHE A 136 12.46 -50.71 -7.35
CA PHE A 136 12.99 -50.95 -8.69
C PHE A 136 12.06 -51.81 -9.58
N PRO A 137 10.84 -51.31 -9.93
CA PRO A 137 9.86 -52.06 -10.71
C PRO A 137 10.37 -52.46 -12.10
N THR A 138 9.82 -53.52 -12.64
CA THR A 138 10.13 -54.09 -13.97
C THR A 138 8.99 -53.90 -14.98
N SER A 139 7.76 -53.68 -14.50
CA SER A 139 6.53 -53.65 -15.30
C SER A 139 5.60 -52.48 -14.92
N THR A 140 4.66 -52.13 -15.82
CA THR A 140 3.66 -51.07 -15.54
C THR A 140 2.72 -51.47 -14.41
N GLU A 141 2.46 -52.78 -14.31
CA GLU A 141 1.61 -53.43 -13.34
C GLU A 141 2.20 -53.38 -11.93
N GLU A 142 3.52 -53.49 -11.79
CA GLU A 142 4.25 -53.29 -10.53
C GLU A 142 4.23 -51.82 -10.10
N VAL A 143 4.47 -50.88 -11.03
CA VAL A 143 4.33 -49.43 -10.76
C VAL A 143 2.91 -49.08 -10.30
N ALA A 144 1.90 -49.67 -10.94
CA ALA A 144 0.50 -49.55 -10.55
C ALA A 144 0.15 -50.25 -9.22
N THR A 145 1.02 -51.14 -8.73
CA THR A 145 0.88 -51.80 -7.42
C THR A 145 1.54 -50.96 -6.33
N ILE A 146 2.75 -50.43 -6.58
CA ILE A 146 3.42 -49.44 -5.73
C ILE A 146 2.51 -48.25 -5.46
N ALA A 147 1.93 -47.64 -6.50
CA ALA A 147 1.03 -46.49 -6.36
C ALA A 147 -0.19 -46.78 -5.47
N LYS A 148 -0.81 -47.97 -5.59
CA LYS A 148 -1.93 -48.40 -4.74
C LYS A 148 -1.53 -48.56 -3.27
N ILE A 149 -0.34 -49.11 -3.00
CA ILE A 149 0.16 -49.30 -1.64
C ILE A 149 0.52 -47.94 -1.02
N CYS A 150 1.23 -47.07 -1.75
CA CYS A 150 1.52 -45.72 -1.30
C CYS A 150 0.24 -44.90 -1.04
N THR A 151 -0.79 -45.02 -1.90
CA THR A 151 -2.10 -44.38 -1.68
C THR A 151 -2.85 -44.94 -0.48
N LYS A 152 -2.83 -46.26 -0.26
CA LYS A 152 -3.40 -46.91 0.95
C LYS A 152 -2.82 -46.33 2.24
N TYR A 153 -1.53 -46.01 2.27
CA TYR A 153 -0.82 -45.52 3.45
C TYR A 153 -0.52 -44.00 3.44
N LYS A 154 -0.94 -43.24 2.41
CA LYS A 154 -0.58 -41.82 2.20
C LYS A 154 0.94 -41.55 2.22
N VAL A 155 1.71 -42.39 1.52
CA VAL A 155 3.16 -42.26 1.40
C VAL A 155 3.52 -41.51 0.11
N PRO A 156 4.39 -40.48 0.15
CA PRO A 156 4.88 -39.81 -1.05
C PRO A 156 5.56 -40.76 -2.03
N ILE A 157 5.41 -40.47 -3.33
CA ILE A 157 5.90 -41.24 -4.46
C ILE A 157 6.78 -40.32 -5.30
N ILE A 158 8.08 -40.58 -5.33
CA ILE A 158 9.07 -39.76 -6.04
C ILE A 158 9.53 -40.54 -7.28
N PRO A 159 9.28 -40.07 -8.52
CA PRO A 159 9.83 -40.69 -9.72
C PRO A 159 11.33 -40.41 -9.85
N TYR A 160 12.11 -41.45 -10.19
CA TYR A 160 13.54 -41.34 -10.45
C TYR A 160 13.94 -41.98 -11.78
N SER A 161 14.73 -41.25 -12.57
CA SER A 161 15.27 -41.71 -13.85
C SER A 161 16.50 -40.85 -14.20
N GLY A 162 17.66 -41.47 -14.37
CA GLY A 162 18.93 -40.83 -14.78
C GLY A 162 19.66 -39.98 -13.73
N GLY A 163 18.97 -39.44 -12.70
CA GLY A 163 19.60 -38.73 -11.58
C GLY A 163 20.25 -37.37 -11.90
N SER A 164 20.15 -36.88 -13.13
CA SER A 164 20.84 -35.67 -13.62
C SER A 164 20.07 -34.36 -13.38
N SER A 165 19.45 -34.18 -12.22
CA SER A 165 18.61 -33.00 -11.92
C SER A 165 19.41 -31.85 -11.31
N VAL A 166 19.26 -30.64 -11.87
CA VAL A 166 19.86 -29.40 -11.34
C VAL A 166 18.95 -28.58 -10.42
N GLU A 167 17.61 -28.67 -10.54
CA GLU A 167 16.64 -27.93 -9.68
C GLU A 167 15.98 -28.80 -8.58
N GLY A 168 16.61 -29.90 -8.13
CA GLY A 168 16.12 -30.72 -7.01
C GLY A 168 14.87 -31.59 -7.28
N HIS A 169 14.61 -31.98 -8.53
CA HIS A 169 13.39 -32.68 -8.97
C HIS A 169 13.07 -34.00 -8.23
N PHE A 170 14.09 -34.77 -7.83
CA PHE A 170 13.92 -36.08 -7.17
C PHE A 170 14.21 -36.07 -5.65
N SER A 171 14.51 -34.91 -5.06
CA SER A 171 14.69 -34.84 -3.60
C SER A 171 13.37 -35.07 -2.85
N ALA A 172 13.41 -35.62 -1.63
CA ALA A 172 12.23 -36.13 -0.92
C ALA A 172 11.84 -35.27 0.31
N PRO A 173 11.27 -34.06 0.15
CA PRO A 173 10.99 -33.14 1.26
C PRO A 173 10.02 -33.67 2.31
N PHE A 174 9.25 -34.70 1.99
CA PHE A 174 8.31 -35.35 2.90
C PHE A 174 8.70 -36.82 3.20
N GLY A 175 9.90 -37.25 2.81
CA GLY A 175 10.29 -38.66 2.81
C GLY A 175 9.52 -39.43 1.73
N GLY A 176 9.08 -40.65 2.03
CA GLY A 176 8.34 -41.50 1.09
C GLY A 176 9.25 -42.41 0.27
N VAL A 177 8.71 -42.94 -0.83
CA VAL A 177 9.35 -43.97 -1.65
C VAL A 177 9.83 -43.37 -2.98
N SER A 178 11.11 -43.57 -3.29
CA SER A 178 11.65 -43.26 -4.61
C SER A 178 11.48 -44.46 -5.54
N VAL A 179 10.97 -44.23 -6.75
CA VAL A 179 10.65 -45.26 -7.76
C VAL A 179 11.64 -45.11 -8.90
N ASP A 180 12.69 -45.94 -8.91
CA ASP A 180 13.72 -45.91 -9.94
C ASP A 180 13.36 -46.85 -11.11
N PHE A 181 13.32 -46.25 -12.30
CA PHE A 181 13.02 -46.92 -13.55
C PHE A 181 14.21 -47.63 -14.21
N MET A 182 15.37 -47.78 -13.56
CA MET A 182 16.55 -48.47 -14.15
C MET A 182 16.25 -49.86 -14.75
N ASN A 183 15.38 -50.64 -14.09
CA ASN A 183 14.93 -51.96 -14.55
C ASN A 183 13.92 -51.91 -15.72
N MET A 184 13.34 -50.73 -15.97
CA MET A 184 12.47 -50.43 -17.11
C MET A 184 13.23 -49.64 -18.17
N SER A 185 14.26 -50.25 -18.76
CA SER A 185 15.19 -49.63 -19.74
C SER A 185 15.14 -50.24 -21.15
N GLY A 186 14.06 -50.96 -21.48
CA GLY A 186 13.85 -51.63 -22.76
C GLY A 186 13.24 -50.79 -23.89
N ILE A 187 13.48 -51.22 -25.12
CA ILE A 187 12.67 -50.84 -26.29
C ILE A 187 11.51 -51.83 -26.38
N VAL A 188 10.29 -51.38 -26.06
CA VAL A 188 9.08 -52.23 -26.08
C VAL A 188 8.70 -52.62 -27.50
N LYS A 189 8.76 -51.67 -28.45
CA LYS A 189 8.52 -51.96 -29.88
C LYS A 189 9.03 -50.84 -30.79
N PHE A 190 9.94 -51.18 -31.71
CA PHE A 190 10.39 -50.31 -32.80
C PHE A 190 9.54 -50.54 -34.07
N ARG A 191 9.27 -49.47 -34.83
CA ARG A 191 8.43 -49.46 -36.05
C ARG A 191 9.02 -48.48 -37.08
N PRO A 192 10.10 -48.83 -37.80
CA PRO A 192 10.77 -47.91 -38.71
C PRO A 192 9.86 -47.39 -39.84
N GLU A 193 8.90 -48.18 -40.31
CA GLU A 193 7.98 -47.83 -41.40
C GLU A 193 7.00 -46.71 -41.02
N ASP A 194 6.59 -46.65 -39.75
CA ASP A 194 5.80 -45.55 -39.18
C ASP A 194 6.67 -44.42 -38.58
N MET A 195 7.99 -44.62 -38.60
CA MET A 195 8.99 -43.78 -37.93
C MET A 195 8.65 -43.54 -36.45
N ASP A 196 8.30 -44.59 -35.71
CA ASP A 196 8.05 -44.50 -34.26
C ASP A 196 8.69 -45.64 -33.45
N VAL A 197 8.87 -45.38 -32.16
CA VAL A 197 9.39 -46.35 -31.20
C VAL A 197 8.63 -46.24 -29.89
N THR A 198 8.26 -47.37 -29.29
CA THR A 198 7.75 -47.45 -27.92
C THR A 198 8.88 -47.94 -27.00
N VAL A 199 9.15 -47.19 -25.94
CA VAL A 199 10.30 -47.32 -25.04
C VAL A 199 9.86 -47.18 -23.58
N GLN A 200 10.66 -47.74 -22.67
CA GLN A 200 10.47 -47.59 -21.23
C GLN A 200 11.32 -46.40 -20.69
N PRO A 201 10.92 -45.77 -19.56
CA PRO A 201 11.54 -44.57 -19.00
C PRO A 201 13.05 -44.64 -18.72
N GLY A 202 13.58 -45.77 -18.22
CA GLY A 202 14.99 -45.93 -17.83
C GLY A 202 15.98 -46.03 -19.00
N LEU A 203 15.52 -46.03 -20.25
CA LEU A 203 16.39 -46.08 -21.43
C LEU A 203 17.07 -44.72 -21.65
N SER A 204 18.41 -44.70 -21.76
CA SER A 204 19.16 -43.54 -22.23
C SER A 204 18.84 -43.23 -23.70
N TRP A 205 18.72 -41.95 -24.05
CA TRP A 205 18.52 -41.51 -25.43
C TRP A 205 19.69 -41.88 -26.35
N VAL A 206 20.92 -41.95 -25.80
CA VAL A 206 22.13 -42.39 -26.52
C VAL A 206 21.98 -43.86 -26.90
N THR A 207 21.67 -44.72 -25.93
CA THR A 207 21.47 -46.16 -26.15
C THR A 207 20.23 -46.48 -26.99
N LEU A 208 19.22 -45.61 -27.01
CA LEU A 208 18.13 -45.70 -28.00
C LEU A 208 18.70 -45.51 -29.41
N ASN A 209 19.47 -44.44 -29.64
CA ASN A 209 20.04 -44.12 -30.95
C ASN A 209 21.02 -45.20 -31.45
N GLU A 210 21.93 -45.68 -30.59
CA GLU A 210 22.84 -46.81 -30.89
C GLU A 210 22.06 -48.05 -31.38
N LYS A 211 20.93 -48.38 -30.73
CA LYS A 211 20.11 -49.55 -31.07
C LYS A 211 19.29 -49.40 -32.36
N ILE A 212 19.09 -48.17 -32.88
CA ILE A 212 18.31 -47.92 -34.10
C ILE A 212 19.13 -47.37 -35.28
N GLU A 213 20.41 -47.01 -35.09
CA GLU A 213 21.28 -46.38 -36.10
C GLU A 213 21.23 -47.11 -37.46
N SER A 214 21.28 -48.45 -37.45
CA SER A 214 21.23 -49.31 -38.65
C SER A 214 19.96 -49.17 -39.51
N SER A 215 18.91 -48.53 -39.00
CA SER A 215 17.67 -48.23 -39.75
C SER A 215 17.71 -46.96 -40.58
N GLY A 216 18.73 -46.10 -40.39
CA GLY A 216 18.76 -44.75 -40.95
C GLY A 216 17.79 -43.78 -40.27
N LEU A 217 17.21 -44.15 -39.12
CA LEU A 217 16.41 -43.27 -38.26
C LEU A 217 17.15 -42.96 -36.95
N PHE A 218 16.83 -41.81 -36.35
CA PHE A 218 17.30 -41.44 -35.02
C PHE A 218 16.23 -40.65 -34.24
N PHE A 219 16.41 -40.60 -32.92
CA PHE A 219 15.70 -39.73 -31.99
C PHE A 219 16.55 -38.46 -31.75
N PRO A 220 16.06 -37.25 -32.07
CA PRO A 220 16.93 -36.09 -32.27
C PRO A 220 17.16 -35.20 -31.04
N ILE A 221 16.42 -35.40 -29.94
CA ILE A 221 16.55 -34.59 -28.72
C ILE A 221 17.77 -35.06 -27.94
N ASP A 222 18.77 -34.20 -27.84
CA ASP A 222 20.13 -34.46 -27.33
C ASP A 222 20.50 -33.54 -26.14
N PRO A 223 19.93 -33.78 -24.95
CA PRO A 223 20.38 -33.16 -23.71
C PRO A 223 21.71 -33.82 -23.26
N GLY A 224 22.10 -33.59 -22.00
CA GLY A 224 23.24 -34.28 -21.38
C GLY A 224 23.24 -35.81 -21.62
N PRO A 225 24.40 -36.45 -21.90
CA PRO A 225 24.46 -37.89 -22.20
C PRO A 225 23.98 -38.82 -21.07
N SER A 226 23.94 -38.33 -19.83
CA SER A 226 23.40 -39.02 -18.65
C SER A 226 21.87 -39.10 -18.63
N ALA A 227 21.18 -38.30 -19.44
CA ALA A 227 19.72 -38.22 -19.42
C ALA A 227 19.05 -39.53 -19.91
N GLN A 228 18.02 -39.93 -19.18
CA GLN A 228 17.12 -41.03 -19.52
C GLN A 228 15.75 -40.48 -19.93
N LEU A 229 15.04 -41.22 -20.78
CA LEU A 229 13.81 -40.76 -21.44
C LEU A 229 12.68 -40.43 -20.45
N GLY A 230 12.64 -41.07 -19.28
CA GLY A 230 11.74 -40.72 -18.18
C GLY A 230 11.98 -39.31 -17.64
N GLY A 231 13.23 -38.97 -17.31
CA GLY A 231 13.63 -37.63 -16.87
C GLY A 231 13.36 -36.56 -17.93
N MET A 232 13.70 -36.84 -19.19
CA MET A 232 13.46 -35.93 -20.34
C MET A 232 11.96 -35.60 -20.53
N ILE A 233 11.09 -36.58 -20.28
CA ILE A 233 9.63 -36.39 -20.29
C ILE A 233 9.18 -35.57 -19.06
N GLY A 234 9.78 -35.84 -17.90
CA GLY A 234 9.52 -35.13 -16.65
C GLY A 234 9.72 -33.62 -16.80
N THR A 235 10.88 -33.17 -17.29
CA THR A 235 11.24 -31.74 -17.40
C THR A 235 10.87 -31.11 -18.74
N SER A 236 10.43 -31.88 -19.75
CA SER A 236 10.19 -31.40 -21.12
C SER A 236 11.44 -30.87 -21.84
N CYS A 237 12.62 -31.40 -21.54
CA CYS A 237 13.92 -30.80 -21.89
C CYS A 237 14.12 -30.47 -23.39
N SER A 238 14.96 -29.46 -23.63
CA SER A 238 15.62 -29.18 -24.90
C SER A 238 16.90 -30.03 -25.06
N GLY A 239 17.87 -29.53 -25.84
CA GLY A 239 19.12 -30.16 -26.24
C GLY A 239 19.73 -29.37 -27.41
N THR A 240 20.98 -29.62 -27.81
CA THR A 240 21.65 -28.75 -28.82
C THR A 240 20.96 -28.72 -30.18
N ASN A 241 20.21 -29.78 -30.56
CA ASN A 241 19.44 -29.80 -31.80
C ASN A 241 18.01 -29.22 -31.68
N ALA A 242 17.61 -28.65 -30.54
CA ALA A 242 16.24 -28.17 -30.30
C ALA A 242 15.82 -27.08 -31.31
N VAL A 243 16.73 -26.16 -31.68
CA VAL A 243 16.55 -25.18 -32.77
C VAL A 243 16.10 -25.79 -34.10
N ARG A 244 16.42 -27.08 -34.37
CA ARG A 244 16.03 -27.78 -35.60
C ARG A 244 14.79 -28.66 -35.46
N TYR A 245 14.55 -29.22 -34.28
CA TYR A 245 13.59 -30.31 -34.06
C TYR A 245 12.52 -30.05 -32.99
N GLY A 246 12.59 -28.97 -32.21
CA GLY A 246 11.72 -28.72 -31.04
C GLY A 246 12.24 -29.39 -29.77
N THR A 247 11.47 -29.37 -28.68
CA THR A 247 11.84 -29.96 -27.37
C THR A 247 11.17 -31.32 -27.16
N MET A 248 11.42 -32.01 -26.04
CA MET A 248 10.87 -33.36 -25.79
C MET A 248 9.34 -33.44 -25.95
N LYS A 249 8.62 -32.35 -25.62
CA LYS A 249 7.16 -32.19 -25.82
C LYS A 249 6.71 -32.43 -27.25
N ASP A 250 7.52 -32.04 -28.24
CA ASP A 250 7.22 -32.24 -29.65
C ASP A 250 7.41 -33.70 -30.09
N TRP A 251 8.21 -34.50 -29.39
CA TRP A 251 8.55 -35.86 -29.84
C TRP A 251 7.66 -36.96 -29.26
N VAL A 252 6.90 -36.66 -28.21
CA VAL A 252 5.94 -37.60 -27.60
C VAL A 252 4.68 -37.80 -28.48
N ILE A 253 4.51 -39.02 -28.98
CA ILE A 253 3.28 -39.45 -29.66
C ILE A 253 2.20 -39.80 -28.63
N ASN A 254 2.52 -40.60 -27.61
CA ASN A 254 1.64 -40.90 -26.46
C ASN A 254 2.47 -41.43 -25.29
N LEU A 255 1.92 -41.39 -24.08
CA LEU A 255 2.49 -41.97 -22.87
C LEU A 255 1.54 -43.01 -22.27
N THR A 256 2.10 -44.06 -21.66
CA THR A 256 1.41 -44.86 -20.63
C THR A 256 1.80 -44.29 -19.28
N VAL A 257 0.80 -44.00 -18.44
CA VAL A 257 1.00 -43.31 -17.16
C VAL A 257 0.21 -44.02 -16.06
N VAL A 258 0.83 -44.17 -14.90
CA VAL A 258 0.20 -44.64 -13.66
C VAL A 258 -0.13 -43.43 -12.79
N LEU A 259 -1.40 -43.29 -12.41
CA LEU A 259 -1.89 -42.22 -11.54
C LEU A 259 -1.71 -42.56 -10.04
N SER A 260 -2.05 -41.62 -9.16
CA SER A 260 -1.95 -41.75 -7.69
C SER A 260 -2.65 -43.00 -7.15
N ASP A 261 -3.86 -43.28 -7.60
CA ASP A 261 -4.67 -44.46 -7.29
C ASP A 261 -4.17 -45.78 -7.93
N GLY A 262 -3.10 -45.72 -8.72
CA GLY A 262 -2.60 -46.82 -9.52
C GLY A 262 -3.48 -47.18 -10.72
N SER A 263 -4.34 -46.28 -11.20
CA SER A 263 -5.00 -46.42 -12.50
C SER A 263 -3.98 -46.24 -13.62
N ILE A 264 -3.95 -47.20 -14.56
CA ILE A 264 -3.10 -47.16 -15.76
C ILE A 264 -3.89 -46.48 -16.88
N ILE A 265 -3.42 -45.32 -17.33
CA ILE A 265 -4.00 -44.59 -18.46
C ILE A 265 -3.03 -44.54 -19.65
N LYS A 266 -3.56 -44.27 -20.86
CA LYS A 266 -2.75 -43.99 -22.05
C LYS A 266 -3.23 -42.70 -22.70
N THR A 267 -2.38 -41.68 -22.77
CA THR A 267 -2.76 -40.28 -23.06
C THR A 267 -3.51 -40.10 -24.38
N ARG A 268 -3.16 -40.90 -25.40
CA ARG A 268 -3.93 -41.12 -26.64
C ARG A 268 -3.47 -42.39 -27.36
N LYS A 269 -4.12 -42.74 -28.47
CA LYS A 269 -3.69 -43.84 -29.37
C LYS A 269 -2.47 -43.44 -30.21
N ARG A 270 -1.89 -44.40 -30.94
CA ARG A 270 -0.63 -44.26 -31.71
C ARG A 270 -0.61 -43.26 -32.89
N PRO A 271 -1.70 -42.92 -33.60
CA PRO A 271 -1.60 -42.01 -34.75
C PRO A 271 -0.96 -40.65 -34.41
N ARG A 272 0.04 -40.23 -35.20
CA ARG A 272 0.76 -38.95 -35.02
C ARG A 272 -0.18 -37.73 -35.00
N LYS A 273 -1.31 -37.80 -35.72
CA LYS A 273 -2.40 -36.81 -35.71
C LYS A 273 -3.61 -37.35 -34.95
N SER A 274 -4.16 -36.55 -34.04
CA SER A 274 -5.43 -36.80 -33.35
C SER A 274 -6.02 -35.47 -32.84
N SER A 275 -7.35 -35.36 -32.86
CA SER A 275 -8.11 -34.21 -32.32
C SER A 275 -9.18 -34.67 -31.31
N ALA A 276 -9.01 -35.88 -30.74
CA ALA A 276 -9.96 -36.47 -29.81
C ALA A 276 -9.62 -36.12 -28.35
N GLY A 277 -10.43 -35.28 -27.72
CA GLY A 277 -10.31 -34.91 -26.31
C GLY A 277 -9.19 -33.90 -26.00
N TYR A 278 -8.92 -33.71 -24.71
CA TYR A 278 -7.82 -32.86 -24.23
C TYR A 278 -6.45 -33.44 -24.60
N ASN A 279 -5.47 -32.56 -24.85
CA ASN A 279 -4.11 -32.97 -25.18
C ASN A 279 -3.31 -33.38 -23.93
N LEU A 280 -3.59 -34.57 -23.39
CA LEU A 280 -2.95 -35.08 -22.19
C LEU A 280 -1.42 -35.28 -22.33
N ASN A 281 -0.86 -35.40 -23.55
CA ASN A 281 0.60 -35.40 -23.73
C ASN A 281 1.22 -34.12 -23.15
N SER A 282 0.64 -32.96 -23.48
CA SER A 282 1.13 -31.65 -23.04
C SER A 282 0.75 -31.29 -21.61
N LEU A 283 0.04 -32.18 -20.89
CA LEU A 283 -0.19 -32.09 -19.45
C LEU A 283 0.83 -32.91 -18.65
N PHE A 284 1.25 -34.08 -19.15
CA PHE A 284 2.24 -34.92 -18.46
C PHE A 284 3.71 -34.62 -18.83
N VAL A 285 3.99 -34.19 -20.07
CA VAL A 285 5.35 -33.77 -20.45
C VAL A 285 5.61 -32.38 -19.86
N GLY A 286 6.65 -32.25 -19.03
CA GLY A 286 6.90 -31.05 -18.22
C GLY A 286 6.14 -31.01 -16.89
N SER A 287 5.56 -32.13 -16.45
CA SER A 287 4.87 -32.22 -15.14
C SER A 287 5.78 -32.62 -13.98
N GLU A 288 7.06 -32.91 -14.23
CA GLU A 288 8.05 -33.35 -13.23
C GLU A 288 7.61 -34.57 -12.40
N GLY A 289 6.67 -35.36 -12.93
CA GLY A 289 6.05 -36.50 -12.25
C GLY A 289 5.01 -36.12 -11.19
N THR A 290 4.71 -34.83 -10.98
CA THR A 290 3.73 -34.34 -10.00
C THR A 290 2.29 -34.79 -10.28
N LEU A 291 2.01 -35.30 -11.49
CA LEU A 291 0.68 -35.78 -11.92
C LEU A 291 0.61 -37.31 -12.12
N GLY A 292 1.73 -38.03 -12.08
CA GLY A 292 1.78 -39.48 -12.31
C GLY A 292 3.11 -39.99 -12.88
N LEU A 293 3.26 -41.32 -12.86
CA LEU A 293 4.48 -42.03 -13.25
C LEU A 293 4.41 -42.53 -14.70
N VAL A 294 5.32 -42.10 -15.55
CA VAL A 294 5.37 -42.50 -16.97
C VAL A 294 6.09 -43.84 -17.12
N THR A 295 5.39 -44.90 -17.54
CA THR A 295 5.93 -46.27 -17.64
C THR A 295 6.24 -46.73 -19.07
N GLU A 296 5.64 -46.08 -20.07
CA GLU A 296 6.02 -46.19 -21.47
C GLU A 296 5.91 -44.82 -22.15
N ALA A 297 6.78 -44.55 -23.10
CA ALA A 297 6.60 -43.49 -24.09
C ALA A 297 6.57 -44.08 -25.50
N THR A 298 5.67 -43.61 -26.37
CA THR A 298 5.83 -43.77 -27.82
C THR A 298 6.35 -42.45 -28.37
N LEU A 299 7.53 -42.49 -28.99
CA LEU A 299 8.26 -41.34 -29.50
C LEU A 299 8.28 -41.34 -31.03
N LYS A 300 8.29 -40.14 -31.63
CA LYS A 300 8.59 -39.94 -33.05
C LYS A 300 10.08 -40.25 -33.30
N LEU A 301 10.41 -40.60 -34.54
CA LEU A 301 11.77 -40.65 -35.06
C LEU A 301 11.92 -39.76 -36.31
N ALA A 302 13.15 -39.31 -36.55
CA ALA A 302 13.58 -38.51 -37.70
C ALA A 302 14.52 -39.35 -38.60
N PRO A 303 14.64 -39.05 -39.91
CA PRO A 303 15.70 -39.62 -40.73
C PRO A 303 17.07 -39.09 -40.29
N ALA A 304 18.07 -39.96 -40.20
CA ALA A 304 19.45 -39.54 -39.96
C ALA A 304 19.96 -38.69 -41.15
N PRO A 305 20.64 -37.56 -40.92
CA PRO A 305 21.07 -36.67 -41.98
C PRO A 305 22.26 -37.27 -42.77
N GLU A 306 22.18 -37.22 -44.10
CA GLU A 306 23.24 -37.72 -44.98
C GLU A 306 24.56 -36.96 -44.79
N HIS A 307 24.47 -35.63 -44.68
CA HIS A 307 25.61 -34.73 -44.55
C HIS A 307 25.46 -33.80 -43.33
N THR A 308 26.59 -33.53 -42.69
CA THR A 308 26.74 -32.53 -41.63
C THR A 308 27.99 -31.69 -41.89
N GLY A 309 28.02 -30.49 -41.32
CA GLY A 309 29.21 -29.64 -41.29
C GLY A 309 29.25 -28.82 -40.01
N VAL A 310 30.43 -28.35 -39.60
CA VAL A 310 30.60 -27.48 -38.43
C VAL A 310 31.35 -26.23 -38.85
N ALA A 311 30.81 -25.06 -38.50
CA ALA A 311 31.53 -23.79 -38.52
C ALA A 311 31.76 -23.26 -37.11
N VAL A 312 32.88 -22.58 -36.91
CA VAL A 312 33.24 -21.88 -35.67
C VAL A 312 33.63 -20.45 -36.03
N LEU A 313 33.02 -19.46 -35.38
CA LEU A 313 33.18 -18.04 -35.71
C LEU A 313 33.52 -17.24 -34.43
N SER A 314 34.69 -16.59 -34.38
CA SER A 314 35.12 -15.78 -33.22
C SER A 314 34.94 -14.27 -33.47
N PHE A 315 34.33 -13.58 -32.50
CA PHE A 315 33.86 -12.19 -32.59
C PHE A 315 34.51 -11.26 -31.56
N PRO A 316 34.57 -9.94 -31.83
CA PRO A 316 35.08 -8.96 -30.85
C PRO A 316 34.10 -8.66 -29.69
N SER A 317 32.85 -9.13 -29.74
CA SER A 317 31.90 -9.02 -28.63
C SER A 317 30.81 -10.09 -28.69
N ILE A 318 30.29 -10.47 -27.52
CA ILE A 318 29.21 -11.47 -27.40
C ILE A 318 27.90 -10.98 -28.07
N GLU A 319 27.64 -9.68 -28.00
CA GLU A 319 26.50 -9.03 -28.68
C GLU A 319 26.56 -9.21 -30.21
N SER A 320 27.76 -9.19 -30.81
CA SER A 320 27.94 -9.40 -32.25
C SER A 320 27.66 -10.85 -32.66
N ALA A 321 28.10 -11.81 -31.84
CA ALA A 321 27.83 -13.23 -32.04
C ALA A 321 26.33 -13.55 -31.89
N ALA A 322 25.66 -13.02 -30.86
CA ALA A 322 24.22 -13.16 -30.64
C ALA A 322 23.39 -12.52 -31.77
N LYS A 323 23.80 -11.35 -32.28
CA LYS A 323 23.18 -10.70 -33.45
C LYS A 323 23.29 -11.56 -34.72
N LEU A 324 24.45 -12.19 -34.98
CA LEU A 324 24.57 -13.10 -36.11
C LEU A 324 23.66 -14.32 -35.94
N ALA A 325 23.66 -14.98 -34.78
CA ALA A 325 22.80 -16.13 -34.51
C ALA A 325 21.32 -15.79 -34.78
N THR A 326 20.87 -14.65 -34.26
CA THR A 326 19.51 -14.12 -34.47
C THR A 326 19.22 -13.85 -35.95
N GLU A 327 20.16 -13.27 -36.73
CA GLU A 327 19.98 -13.08 -38.17
C GLU A 327 19.96 -14.41 -38.94
N VAL A 328 20.77 -15.41 -38.56
CA VAL A 328 20.79 -16.75 -39.19
C VAL A 328 19.42 -17.43 -39.10
N ILE A 329 18.78 -17.37 -37.93
CA ILE A 329 17.42 -17.89 -37.72
C ILE A 329 16.38 -17.04 -38.46
N HIS A 330 16.41 -15.71 -38.35
CA HIS A 330 15.49 -14.81 -39.06
C HIS A 330 15.58 -14.89 -40.61
N LYS A 331 16.70 -15.37 -41.17
CA LYS A 331 16.86 -15.62 -42.62
C LYS A 331 16.45 -17.04 -43.04
N GLY A 332 15.94 -17.86 -42.12
CA GLY A 332 15.51 -19.24 -42.39
C GLY A 332 16.65 -20.14 -42.87
N ILE A 333 17.88 -19.91 -42.39
CA ILE A 333 19.02 -20.77 -42.72
C ILE A 333 18.87 -22.09 -41.95
N THR A 334 18.97 -23.22 -42.65
CA THR A 334 18.82 -24.54 -42.01
C THR A 334 20.09 -24.89 -41.25
N VAL A 335 19.98 -24.88 -39.93
CA VAL A 335 21.01 -25.28 -38.96
C VAL A 335 20.54 -26.52 -38.19
N GLY A 336 21.48 -27.28 -37.65
CA GLY A 336 21.23 -28.34 -36.68
C GLY A 336 21.27 -27.80 -35.25
N ALA A 337 22.29 -27.00 -34.92
CA ALA A 337 22.53 -26.38 -33.62
C ALA A 337 23.21 -25.01 -33.79
N ILE A 338 22.97 -24.06 -32.87
CA ILE A 338 23.72 -22.80 -32.74
C ILE A 338 24.00 -22.54 -31.26
N GLU A 339 25.29 -22.57 -30.90
CA GLU A 339 25.77 -22.50 -29.53
C GLU A 339 26.76 -21.34 -29.39
N ILE A 340 26.67 -20.56 -28.31
CA ILE A 340 27.65 -19.50 -27.99
C ILE A 340 28.54 -19.95 -26.82
N LEU A 341 29.81 -19.55 -26.82
CA LEU A 341 30.68 -19.52 -25.65
C LEU A 341 31.32 -18.12 -25.55
N ASP A 342 31.51 -17.60 -24.35
CA ASP A 342 32.14 -16.29 -24.11
C ASP A 342 33.68 -16.41 -23.97
N ASP A 343 34.38 -15.30 -23.76
CA ASP A 343 35.84 -15.34 -23.59
C ASP A 343 36.28 -16.03 -22.30
N VAL A 344 35.46 -16.00 -21.24
CA VAL A 344 35.76 -16.68 -19.98
C VAL A 344 35.72 -18.20 -20.18
N GLN A 345 34.64 -18.73 -20.75
CA GLN A 345 34.48 -20.17 -21.00
C GLN A 345 35.50 -20.69 -22.02
N MET A 346 35.87 -19.90 -23.03
CA MET A 346 36.94 -20.24 -23.97
C MET A 346 38.33 -20.25 -23.31
N ARG A 347 38.61 -19.31 -22.38
CA ARG A 347 39.82 -19.30 -21.55
C ARG A 347 39.90 -20.48 -20.59
N VAL A 348 38.76 -20.91 -20.03
CA VAL A 348 38.66 -22.12 -19.19
C VAL A 348 39.02 -23.38 -20.00
N ILE A 349 38.47 -23.52 -21.22
CA ILE A 349 38.78 -24.65 -22.11
C ILE A 349 40.28 -24.67 -22.47
N ASN A 350 40.86 -23.51 -22.80
CA ASN A 350 42.31 -23.38 -23.02
C ASN A 350 43.14 -23.77 -21.80
N LYS A 351 42.74 -23.33 -20.59
CA LYS A 351 43.45 -23.59 -19.32
C LYS A 351 43.46 -25.08 -18.95
N ILE A 352 42.37 -25.81 -19.24
CA ILE A 352 42.26 -27.25 -18.97
C ILE A 352 42.92 -28.10 -20.08
N GLY A 353 42.93 -27.61 -21.34
CA GLY A 353 43.57 -28.30 -22.46
C GLY A 353 42.80 -29.52 -23.01
N SER A 354 41.54 -29.69 -22.60
CA SER A 354 40.66 -30.83 -22.90
C SER A 354 40.44 -31.09 -24.40
N THR A 355 40.61 -30.09 -25.26
CA THR A 355 40.28 -30.14 -26.69
C THR A 355 41.42 -30.52 -27.63
N GLY A 356 42.64 -30.75 -27.12
CA GLY A 356 43.81 -31.11 -27.95
C GLY A 356 44.32 -30.02 -28.91
N ARG A 357 43.70 -28.84 -28.90
CA ARG A 357 44.15 -27.60 -29.57
C ARG A 357 43.89 -26.40 -28.68
N THR A 358 44.65 -25.33 -28.90
CA THR A 358 44.36 -24.00 -28.35
C THR A 358 43.34 -23.27 -29.22
N TRP A 359 42.49 -22.47 -28.58
CA TRP A 359 41.45 -21.65 -29.20
C TRP A 359 41.71 -20.16 -28.98
N ARG A 360 40.98 -19.32 -29.71
CA ARG A 360 40.91 -17.89 -29.45
C ARG A 360 40.06 -17.65 -28.19
N GLU A 361 40.53 -16.80 -27.29
CA GLU A 361 39.77 -16.35 -26.11
C GLU A 361 38.89 -15.15 -26.46
N ASP A 362 38.09 -15.33 -27.50
CA ASP A 362 37.12 -14.38 -28.02
C ASP A 362 35.72 -15.01 -27.92
N PRO A 363 34.65 -14.23 -27.70
CA PRO A 363 33.27 -14.69 -27.85
C PRO A 363 33.06 -15.45 -29.17
N THR A 364 32.70 -16.74 -29.09
CA THR A 364 32.75 -17.67 -30.22
C THR A 364 31.43 -18.40 -30.41
N LEU A 365 30.95 -18.41 -31.66
CA LEU A 365 29.71 -19.05 -32.09
C LEU A 365 30.01 -20.36 -32.83
N PHE A 366 29.42 -21.46 -32.38
CA PHE A 366 29.53 -22.78 -32.99
C PHE A 366 28.22 -23.11 -33.72
N ILE A 367 28.29 -23.31 -35.04
CA ILE A 367 27.12 -23.64 -35.87
C ILE A 367 27.30 -25.02 -36.49
N LYS A 368 26.35 -25.91 -36.20
CA LYS A 368 26.23 -27.24 -36.81
C LYS A 368 25.25 -27.14 -37.97
N PHE A 369 25.60 -27.62 -39.15
CA PHE A 369 24.72 -27.72 -40.32
C PHE A 369 24.32 -29.17 -40.57
N THR A 370 23.13 -29.38 -41.14
CA THR A 370 22.56 -30.71 -41.35
C THR A 370 21.61 -30.73 -42.55
N GLY A 371 21.69 -31.78 -43.39
CA GLY A 371 20.86 -31.93 -44.58
C GLY A 371 21.52 -32.81 -45.64
N ASP A 372 21.17 -32.57 -46.90
CA ASP A 372 21.98 -32.98 -48.05
C ASP A 372 23.21 -32.06 -48.20
N LYS A 373 24.14 -32.46 -49.08
CA LYS A 373 25.38 -31.71 -49.31
C LYS A 373 25.15 -30.29 -49.85
N GLU A 374 24.17 -30.09 -50.73
CA GLU A 374 23.92 -28.82 -51.40
C GLU A 374 23.29 -27.79 -50.45
N LEU A 375 22.37 -28.24 -49.59
CA LEU A 375 21.78 -27.45 -48.52
C LEU A 375 22.80 -27.05 -47.45
N VAL A 376 23.70 -27.96 -47.07
CA VAL A 376 24.82 -27.67 -46.16
C VAL A 376 25.75 -26.61 -46.79
N ASP A 377 26.27 -26.87 -47.99
CA ASP A 377 27.16 -25.94 -48.72
C ASP A 377 26.51 -24.56 -48.95
N HIS A 378 25.20 -24.51 -49.20
CA HIS A 378 24.43 -23.27 -49.36
C HIS A 378 24.23 -22.50 -48.05
N SER A 379 23.94 -23.21 -46.96
CA SER A 379 23.76 -22.61 -45.63
C SER A 379 25.06 -21.98 -45.13
N ILE A 380 26.21 -22.63 -45.35
CA ILE A 380 27.54 -22.08 -45.03
C ILE A 380 27.82 -20.81 -45.84
N ARG A 381 27.52 -20.81 -47.16
CA ARG A 381 27.66 -19.60 -48.00
C ARG A 381 26.82 -18.44 -47.48
N LYS A 382 25.57 -18.68 -47.07
CA LYS A 382 24.72 -17.66 -46.47
C LYS A 382 25.26 -17.17 -45.13
N VAL A 383 25.68 -18.05 -44.22
CA VAL A 383 26.25 -17.66 -42.92
C VAL A 383 27.48 -16.77 -43.11
N ARG A 384 28.36 -17.08 -44.07
CA ARG A 384 29.52 -16.24 -44.40
C ARG A 384 29.09 -14.84 -44.89
N GLN A 385 28.14 -14.76 -45.82
CA GLN A 385 27.56 -13.49 -46.31
C GLN A 385 26.84 -12.66 -45.24
N LEU A 386 26.42 -13.27 -44.13
CA LEU A 386 25.93 -12.56 -42.96
C LEU A 386 27.09 -12.11 -42.06
N ALA A 387 28.04 -13.00 -41.78
CA ALA A 387 29.23 -12.74 -40.97
C ALA A 387 30.07 -11.56 -41.49
N ASP A 388 30.17 -11.38 -42.82
CA ASP A 388 30.78 -10.21 -43.48
C ASP A 388 30.25 -8.86 -42.95
N LYS A 389 28.98 -8.80 -42.52
CA LYS A 389 28.33 -7.58 -41.97
C LYS A 389 28.63 -7.35 -40.49
N HIS A 390 28.91 -8.42 -39.74
CA HIS A 390 29.10 -8.41 -38.28
C HIS A 390 30.60 -8.40 -37.92
N GLY A 391 31.38 -7.62 -38.68
CA GLY A 391 32.82 -7.42 -38.46
C GLY A 391 33.75 -8.41 -39.18
N ASN A 392 33.23 -9.31 -40.03
CA ASN A 392 33.99 -10.37 -40.69
C ASN A 392 34.80 -11.24 -39.68
N PRO A 393 34.13 -11.97 -38.78
CA PRO A 393 34.75 -12.80 -37.76
C PRO A 393 35.64 -13.90 -38.36
N ALA A 394 36.64 -14.33 -37.60
CA ALA A 394 37.49 -15.46 -38.00
C ALA A 394 36.64 -16.74 -38.05
N MET A 395 36.41 -17.27 -39.27
CA MET A 395 35.55 -18.43 -39.53
C MET A 395 36.36 -19.66 -39.92
N GLU A 396 36.38 -20.68 -39.06
CA GLU A 396 36.76 -22.05 -39.43
C GLU A 396 35.52 -22.83 -39.90
N PHE A 397 35.70 -23.77 -40.84
CA PHE A 397 34.64 -24.67 -41.31
C PHE A 397 35.22 -26.01 -41.78
N GLU A 398 34.60 -27.13 -41.39
CA GLU A 398 34.90 -28.46 -41.92
C GLU A 398 33.64 -29.31 -42.16
N ASN A 399 33.71 -30.15 -43.20
CA ASN A 399 32.69 -31.15 -43.56
C ASN A 399 33.21 -32.61 -43.46
N ASP A 400 34.50 -32.83 -43.17
CA ASP A 400 34.99 -34.15 -42.78
C ASP A 400 34.45 -34.57 -41.40
N LYS A 401 34.12 -35.86 -41.22
CA LYS A 401 33.47 -36.33 -39.97
C LYS A 401 34.40 -36.31 -38.75
N GLU A 402 35.69 -36.56 -38.90
CA GLU A 402 36.63 -36.56 -37.78
C GLU A 402 37.05 -35.12 -37.42
N LYS A 403 37.30 -34.27 -38.42
CA LYS A 403 37.56 -32.85 -38.18
C LYS A 403 36.36 -32.10 -37.60
N GLN A 404 35.12 -32.47 -37.95
CA GLN A 404 33.91 -31.92 -37.31
C GLN A 404 33.91 -32.18 -35.80
N LYS A 405 34.32 -33.38 -35.34
CA LYS A 405 34.47 -33.66 -33.90
C LYS A 405 35.52 -32.75 -33.26
N ALA A 406 36.65 -32.52 -33.94
CA ALA A 406 37.68 -31.62 -33.46
C ALA A 406 37.19 -30.16 -33.36
N LEU A 407 36.41 -29.66 -34.33
CA LEU A 407 35.81 -28.33 -34.26
C LEU A 407 34.72 -28.19 -33.20
N TRP A 408 33.91 -29.23 -32.97
CA TRP A 408 32.85 -29.21 -31.95
C TRP A 408 33.35 -29.51 -30.52
N SER A 409 34.62 -29.91 -30.37
CA SER A 409 35.19 -30.35 -29.10
C SER A 409 35.08 -29.31 -27.99
N ALA A 410 35.38 -28.03 -28.25
CA ALA A 410 35.26 -26.95 -27.26
C ALA A 410 33.86 -26.86 -26.65
N ARG A 411 32.82 -26.91 -27.49
CA ARG A 411 31.43 -26.86 -27.02
C ARG A 411 31.03 -28.09 -26.21
N LYS A 412 31.56 -29.27 -26.57
CA LYS A 412 31.29 -30.52 -25.86
C LYS A 412 32.01 -30.61 -24.51
N GLU A 413 33.26 -30.18 -24.44
CA GLU A 413 34.09 -30.28 -23.23
C GLU A 413 33.96 -29.07 -22.29
N ALA A 414 33.15 -28.05 -22.65
CA ALA A 414 32.94 -26.82 -21.87
C ALA A 414 32.57 -27.09 -20.39
N LEU A 415 31.51 -27.89 -20.15
CA LEU A 415 31.04 -28.24 -18.80
C LEU A 415 32.11 -29.01 -18.02
N TRP A 416 32.73 -30.02 -18.63
CA TRP A 416 33.80 -30.80 -17.99
C TRP A 416 35.02 -29.94 -17.66
N SER A 417 35.32 -28.93 -18.47
CA SER A 417 36.41 -27.98 -18.23
C SER A 417 36.09 -27.01 -17.09
N MET A 418 34.83 -26.60 -16.91
CA MET A 418 34.38 -25.85 -15.72
C MET A 418 34.46 -26.71 -14.46
N LEU A 419 33.95 -27.94 -14.51
CA LEU A 419 33.99 -28.88 -13.38
C LEU A 419 35.43 -29.26 -12.99
N ALA A 420 36.37 -29.31 -13.94
CA ALA A 420 37.79 -29.54 -13.68
C ALA A 420 38.50 -28.36 -12.95
N LEU A 421 37.84 -27.20 -12.79
CA LEU A 421 38.31 -26.10 -11.94
C LEU A 421 37.74 -26.16 -10.52
N ARG A 422 36.93 -27.16 -10.17
CA ARG A 422 36.31 -27.28 -8.83
C ARG A 422 37.34 -27.71 -7.78
N GLU A 423 37.83 -26.75 -7.01
CA GLU A 423 38.63 -27.02 -5.80
C GLU A 423 37.75 -27.56 -4.66
N SER A 424 38.38 -28.26 -3.70
CA SER A 424 37.70 -28.90 -2.57
C SER A 424 37.08 -27.86 -1.62
N GLY A 425 35.77 -27.67 -1.71
CA GLY A 425 35.00 -26.68 -0.96
C GLY A 425 34.18 -25.72 -1.83
N ASN A 426 34.37 -25.76 -3.14
CA ASN A 426 33.58 -24.97 -4.09
C ASN A 426 32.27 -25.68 -4.45
N ASP A 427 31.20 -24.90 -4.59
CA ASP A 427 29.90 -25.31 -5.10
C ASP A 427 29.77 -24.95 -6.60
N VAL A 428 28.73 -25.49 -7.24
CA VAL A 428 28.40 -25.25 -8.65
C VAL A 428 26.91 -24.94 -8.77
N TRP A 429 26.54 -23.74 -9.21
CA TRP A 429 25.15 -23.36 -9.50
C TRP A 429 24.91 -23.45 -11.00
N THR A 430 24.22 -24.50 -11.44
CA THR A 430 23.79 -24.67 -12.83
C THR A 430 22.31 -24.32 -12.96
N THR A 431 21.97 -23.38 -13.84
CA THR A 431 20.57 -22.97 -14.07
C THR A 431 20.39 -22.30 -15.44
N ASP A 432 19.13 -22.13 -15.84
CA ASP A 432 18.69 -21.75 -17.18
C ASP A 432 17.50 -20.78 -17.21
N VAL A 433 17.33 -20.04 -18.30
CA VAL A 433 16.12 -19.24 -18.63
C VAL A 433 15.91 -19.23 -20.15
N ALA A 434 14.76 -18.78 -20.65
CA ALA A 434 14.62 -18.52 -22.08
C ALA A 434 13.92 -17.19 -22.37
N VAL A 435 14.28 -16.53 -23.47
CA VAL A 435 13.71 -15.25 -23.90
C VAL A 435 13.34 -15.28 -25.40
N PRO A 436 12.39 -14.44 -25.86
CA PRO A 436 12.08 -14.31 -27.28
C PRO A 436 13.33 -13.96 -28.11
N LEU A 437 13.46 -14.53 -29.32
CA LEU A 437 14.64 -14.35 -30.19
C LEU A 437 15.04 -12.88 -30.42
N SER A 438 14.08 -11.94 -30.39
CA SER A 438 14.33 -10.50 -30.50
C SER A 438 15.07 -9.88 -29.31
N LYS A 439 15.19 -10.59 -28.18
CA LYS A 439 15.77 -10.14 -26.90
C LYS A 439 17.11 -10.82 -26.60
N VAL A 440 17.46 -11.87 -27.34
CA VAL A 440 18.62 -12.75 -27.09
C VAL A 440 19.95 -12.00 -27.02
N ALA A 441 20.11 -10.87 -27.73
CA ALA A 441 21.31 -10.03 -27.65
C ALA A 441 21.58 -9.40 -26.26
N HIS A 442 20.69 -9.58 -25.28
CA HIS A 442 20.88 -9.17 -23.88
C HIS A 442 21.34 -10.30 -22.95
N LEU A 443 21.50 -11.54 -23.45
CA LEU A 443 21.87 -12.75 -22.71
C LEU A 443 22.86 -13.62 -23.53
N ILE A 444 23.43 -14.66 -22.92
CA ILE A 444 24.55 -15.48 -23.46
C ILE A 444 24.26 -17.00 -23.35
N GLY A 445 23.85 -17.70 -24.42
CA GLY A 445 23.62 -19.15 -24.33
C GLY A 445 23.36 -19.91 -25.64
N HIS A 446 22.37 -20.81 -25.62
CA HIS A 446 21.86 -21.54 -26.79
C HIS A 446 21.01 -20.60 -27.67
N VAL A 447 21.69 -19.60 -28.24
CA VAL A 447 21.08 -18.47 -28.98
C VAL A 447 20.32 -18.84 -30.26
N GLY A 448 20.22 -20.13 -30.60
CA GLY A 448 19.45 -20.63 -31.74
C GLY A 448 17.93 -20.68 -31.52
N ASP A 449 17.47 -21.00 -30.31
CA ASP A 449 16.04 -21.06 -29.95
C ASP A 449 15.64 -20.06 -28.85
N GLY A 450 16.62 -19.46 -28.17
CA GLY A 450 16.42 -18.40 -27.17
C GLY A 450 16.73 -18.83 -25.74
N ASN A 451 17.20 -20.06 -25.54
CA ASN A 451 17.59 -20.59 -24.24
C ASN A 451 18.97 -20.05 -23.77
N PHE A 452 19.07 -19.73 -22.48
CA PHE A 452 20.24 -19.27 -21.76
C PHE A 452 20.57 -20.28 -20.66
N HIS A 453 21.84 -20.67 -20.53
CA HIS A 453 22.29 -21.68 -19.57
C HIS A 453 23.62 -21.24 -18.98
N GLU A 454 23.67 -21.08 -17.66
CA GLU A 454 24.82 -20.62 -16.88
C GLU A 454 25.30 -21.69 -15.90
N THR A 455 26.58 -21.69 -15.54
CA THR A 455 27.18 -22.64 -14.59
C THR A 455 28.26 -21.95 -13.77
N ILE A 456 27.86 -21.44 -12.60
CA ILE A 456 28.68 -20.62 -11.73
C ILE A 456 29.44 -21.51 -10.75
N LEU A 457 30.77 -21.52 -10.80
CA LEU A 457 31.63 -22.05 -9.72
C LEU A 457 31.85 -20.96 -8.66
N PHE A 458 31.72 -21.31 -7.38
CA PHE A 458 31.87 -20.37 -6.27
C PHE A 458 32.27 -21.04 -4.95
N ASP A 459 32.78 -20.28 -3.99
CA ASP A 459 32.99 -20.75 -2.62
C ASP A 459 31.66 -20.80 -1.86
N GLY A 460 31.17 -22.01 -1.58
CA GLY A 460 29.86 -22.23 -0.95
C GLY A 460 29.71 -21.60 0.45
N ALA A 461 30.83 -21.39 1.16
CA ALA A 461 30.85 -20.80 2.50
C ALA A 461 31.01 -19.27 2.51
N LYS A 462 31.41 -18.65 1.38
CA LYS A 462 31.64 -17.19 1.27
C LYS A 462 30.70 -16.48 0.31
N GLU A 463 30.36 -17.11 -0.82
CA GLU A 463 29.84 -16.41 -2.00
C GLU A 463 28.39 -16.79 -2.34
N ARG A 464 27.83 -17.83 -1.70
CA ARG A 464 26.51 -18.41 -2.02
C ARG A 464 25.40 -17.38 -2.18
N ALA A 465 25.22 -16.48 -1.20
CA ALA A 465 24.16 -15.46 -1.26
C ALA A 465 24.34 -14.43 -2.39
N ALA A 466 25.56 -14.20 -2.88
CA ALA A 466 25.82 -13.34 -4.03
C ALA A 466 25.54 -14.06 -5.35
N VAL A 467 25.83 -15.36 -5.42
CA VAL A 467 25.53 -16.21 -6.59
C VAL A 467 24.03 -16.46 -6.73
N GLU A 468 23.35 -16.76 -5.62
CA GLU A 468 21.89 -16.91 -5.53
C GLU A 468 21.18 -15.62 -5.99
N ASN A 469 21.61 -14.45 -5.50
CA ASN A 469 21.13 -13.15 -5.99
C ASN A 469 21.43 -12.94 -7.49
N CYS A 470 22.57 -13.43 -7.99
CA CYS A 470 22.87 -13.36 -9.42
C CYS A 470 21.92 -14.21 -10.26
N ALA A 471 21.65 -15.45 -9.82
CA ALA A 471 20.71 -16.37 -10.47
C ALA A 471 19.27 -15.84 -10.43
N HIS A 472 18.80 -15.31 -9.30
CA HIS A 472 17.46 -14.72 -9.21
C HIS A 472 17.31 -13.50 -10.13
N ARG A 473 18.25 -12.54 -10.12
CA ARG A 473 18.21 -11.38 -11.03
C ARG A 473 18.27 -11.77 -12.51
N MET A 474 18.93 -12.88 -12.85
CA MET A 474 18.95 -13.43 -14.21
C MET A 474 17.55 -13.94 -14.61
N VAL A 475 16.83 -14.59 -13.69
CA VAL A 475 15.44 -15.01 -13.90
C VAL A 475 14.51 -13.79 -13.99
N ASP A 476 14.57 -12.86 -13.04
CA ASP A 476 13.80 -11.62 -13.05
C ASP A 476 13.97 -10.88 -14.38
N ARG A 477 15.23 -10.78 -14.85
CA ARG A 477 15.57 -10.11 -16.11
C ARG A 477 15.08 -10.87 -17.34
N ALA A 478 14.93 -12.19 -17.29
CA ALA A 478 14.29 -12.95 -18.36
C ALA A 478 12.79 -12.64 -18.42
N LEU A 479 12.11 -12.60 -17.26
CA LEU A 479 10.69 -12.26 -17.17
C LEU A 479 10.41 -10.82 -17.62
N GLU A 480 11.24 -9.84 -17.22
CA GLU A 480 11.21 -8.45 -17.73
C GLU A 480 11.33 -8.35 -19.26
N LEU A 481 11.96 -9.35 -19.91
CA LEU A 481 12.20 -9.40 -21.35
C LEU A 481 11.13 -10.22 -22.10
N GLU A 482 9.99 -10.52 -21.49
CA GLU A 482 8.90 -11.38 -22.03
C GLU A 482 9.33 -12.85 -22.18
N GLY A 483 10.27 -13.30 -21.33
CA GLY A 483 10.78 -14.66 -21.27
C GLY A 483 10.14 -15.54 -20.18
N THR A 484 10.84 -16.62 -19.83
CA THR A 484 10.40 -17.66 -18.88
C THR A 484 11.56 -18.10 -17.96
N CYS A 485 11.23 -18.56 -16.75
CA CYS A 485 12.17 -18.91 -15.69
C CYS A 485 12.97 -20.21 -15.93
N THR A 486 12.65 -20.99 -16.95
CA THR A 486 13.41 -22.19 -17.38
C THR A 486 13.19 -22.46 -18.87
N GLY A 487 14.24 -22.92 -19.58
CA GLY A 487 14.19 -23.34 -20.97
C GLY A 487 14.43 -24.84 -21.19
N GLU A 488 15.23 -25.48 -20.35
CA GLU A 488 15.61 -26.91 -20.47
C GLU A 488 15.29 -27.74 -19.22
N HIS A 489 15.52 -27.19 -18.02
CA HIS A 489 15.68 -28.02 -16.83
C HIS A 489 14.41 -28.27 -16.03
N GLY A 490 13.39 -27.41 -16.11
CA GLY A 490 12.20 -27.47 -15.26
C GLY A 490 12.29 -26.53 -14.05
N VAL A 491 11.27 -26.59 -13.20
CA VAL A 491 11.07 -25.69 -12.05
C VAL A 491 11.57 -26.34 -10.77
N GLY A 492 11.33 -27.65 -10.61
CA GLY A 492 11.78 -28.44 -9.48
C GLY A 492 11.35 -27.84 -8.14
N MET A 493 12.29 -27.77 -7.20
CA MET A 493 12.15 -26.99 -5.97
C MET A 493 12.73 -25.58 -6.11
N GLY A 494 13.75 -25.39 -6.97
CA GLY A 494 14.55 -24.15 -7.01
C GLY A 494 13.80 -22.92 -7.52
N LYS A 495 12.84 -23.11 -8.42
CA LYS A 495 12.20 -22.00 -9.17
C LYS A 495 10.71 -21.83 -8.87
N ILE A 496 10.20 -22.40 -7.77
CA ILE A 496 8.78 -22.32 -7.41
C ILE A 496 8.29 -20.85 -7.33
N GLN A 497 9.09 -19.98 -6.70
CA GLN A 497 8.79 -18.54 -6.62
C GLN A 497 8.87 -17.85 -7.99
N SER A 498 9.85 -18.23 -8.82
CA SER A 498 10.01 -17.71 -10.18
C SER A 498 8.83 -18.06 -11.09
N LEU A 499 8.30 -19.28 -10.99
CA LEU A 499 7.11 -19.70 -11.74
C LEU A 499 5.86 -18.94 -11.28
N GLN A 500 5.75 -18.66 -9.97
CA GLN A 500 4.67 -17.84 -9.42
C GLN A 500 4.76 -16.39 -9.92
N ALA A 501 5.97 -15.83 -10.05
CA ALA A 501 6.20 -14.52 -10.66
C ALA A 501 5.89 -14.48 -12.17
N GLU A 502 6.20 -15.56 -12.90
CA GLU A 502 5.93 -15.69 -14.35
C GLU A 502 4.43 -15.83 -14.66
N LEU A 503 3.71 -16.66 -13.90
CA LEU A 503 2.34 -17.08 -14.25
C LEU A 503 1.24 -16.47 -13.38
N GLY A 504 1.58 -15.96 -12.19
CA GLY A 504 0.64 -15.38 -11.22
C GLY A 504 -0.24 -16.40 -10.50
N ASP A 505 -0.68 -16.04 -9.29
CA ASP A 505 -1.42 -16.92 -8.36
C ASP A 505 -2.61 -17.64 -8.99
N ALA A 506 -3.41 -16.95 -9.81
CA ALA A 506 -4.60 -17.53 -10.45
C ALA A 506 -4.26 -18.70 -11.40
N THR A 507 -3.08 -18.66 -12.04
CA THR A 507 -2.60 -19.75 -12.92
C THR A 507 -2.03 -20.89 -12.09
N ILE A 508 -1.26 -20.58 -11.03
CA ILE A 508 -0.72 -21.58 -10.11
C ILE A 508 -1.86 -22.31 -9.37
N ASP A 509 -2.89 -21.59 -8.92
CA ASP A 509 -4.06 -22.18 -8.28
C ASP A 509 -4.87 -23.07 -9.24
N LEU A 510 -4.89 -22.77 -10.55
CA LEU A 510 -5.44 -23.70 -11.55
C LEU A 510 -4.60 -24.98 -11.65
N MET A 511 -3.26 -24.88 -11.62
CA MET A 511 -2.38 -26.06 -11.60
C MET A 511 -2.54 -26.88 -10.31
N ARG A 512 -2.62 -26.23 -9.14
CA ARG A 512 -2.94 -26.86 -7.84
C ARG A 512 -4.26 -27.62 -7.91
N ASN A 513 -5.30 -27.04 -8.51
CA ASN A 513 -6.60 -27.69 -8.69
C ASN A 513 -6.53 -28.89 -9.64
N ILE A 514 -5.77 -28.81 -10.73
CA ILE A 514 -5.54 -29.96 -11.63
C ILE A 514 -4.84 -31.09 -10.87
N LYS A 515 -3.75 -30.81 -10.15
CA LYS A 515 -3.07 -31.81 -9.32
C LYS A 515 -4.00 -32.42 -8.27
N LYS A 516 -4.71 -31.60 -7.49
CA LYS A 516 -5.69 -32.04 -6.47
C LYS A 516 -6.83 -32.91 -7.04
N SER A 517 -7.16 -32.76 -8.33
CA SER A 517 -8.16 -33.60 -9.02
C SER A 517 -7.63 -34.98 -9.46
N MET A 518 -6.32 -35.11 -9.67
CA MET A 518 -5.65 -36.35 -10.12
C MET A 518 -4.89 -37.07 -8.98
N ASP A 519 -4.64 -36.35 -7.90
CA ASP A 519 -3.89 -36.76 -6.72
C ASP A 519 -4.47 -36.06 -5.47
N PRO A 520 -5.64 -36.52 -4.96
CA PRO A 520 -6.34 -35.89 -3.83
C PRO A 520 -5.60 -35.98 -2.49
N HIS A 521 -4.47 -36.70 -2.44
CA HIS A 521 -3.63 -36.88 -1.26
C HIS A 521 -2.23 -36.28 -1.45
N TRP A 522 -1.97 -35.59 -2.57
CA TRP A 522 -0.70 -34.93 -2.90
C TRP A 522 0.53 -35.85 -2.87
N LEU A 523 0.36 -37.13 -3.18
CA LEU A 523 1.41 -38.15 -3.07
C LEU A 523 2.41 -38.13 -4.24
N MET A 524 2.02 -37.67 -5.44
CA MET A 524 2.89 -37.70 -6.62
C MET A 524 3.88 -36.53 -6.60
N ASN A 525 5.18 -36.81 -6.44
CA ASN A 525 6.31 -35.88 -6.33
C ASN A 525 5.99 -34.55 -5.59
N PRO A 526 5.59 -34.58 -4.30
CA PRO A 526 5.18 -33.38 -3.58
C PRO A 526 6.33 -32.38 -3.35
N GLY A 527 5.98 -31.09 -3.44
CA GLY A 527 6.92 -29.98 -3.24
C GLY A 527 7.75 -29.61 -4.47
N LYS A 528 7.34 -30.01 -5.68
CA LYS A 528 7.88 -29.51 -6.95
C LYS A 528 6.86 -28.64 -7.67
N ILE A 529 7.33 -27.71 -8.50
CA ILE A 529 6.54 -26.75 -9.31
C ILE A 529 5.76 -25.73 -8.45
N PHE A 530 5.03 -26.18 -7.42
CA PHE A 530 4.36 -25.34 -6.43
C PHE A 530 4.11 -26.10 -5.12
N HIS A 531 4.01 -25.35 -4.01
CA HIS A 531 3.56 -25.90 -2.73
C HIS A 531 2.05 -26.20 -2.73
N ALA A 532 1.65 -27.19 -1.94
CA ALA A 532 0.28 -27.70 -1.89
C ALA A 532 -0.69 -26.69 -1.28
N ASP A 533 -0.26 -26.10 -0.18
CA ASP A 533 -0.85 -24.90 0.40
C ASP A 533 -0.29 -23.66 -0.31
N ARG A 534 -0.83 -22.49 0.00
CA ARG A 534 -0.14 -21.22 -0.28
C ARG A 534 0.96 -21.04 0.77
N ASP A 535 2.13 -20.53 0.35
CA ASP A 535 3.04 -19.85 1.28
C ASP A 535 2.43 -18.49 1.63
N ASP A 536 1.33 -18.51 2.40
CA ASP A 536 0.54 -17.32 2.72
C ASP A 536 1.39 -16.26 3.43
N GLN A 537 2.49 -16.63 4.09
CA GLN A 537 3.45 -15.67 4.67
C GLN A 537 3.99 -14.63 3.66
N SER A 538 3.93 -14.91 2.35
CA SER A 538 4.24 -13.93 1.28
C SER A 538 3.11 -12.92 1.00
N ALA A 539 1.85 -13.30 1.28
CA ALA A 539 0.66 -12.47 1.07
C ALA A 539 0.15 -11.81 2.36
N MET A 540 0.37 -12.42 3.53
CA MET A 540 -0.07 -11.89 4.83
C MET A 540 0.56 -10.51 5.11
N TYR A 541 -0.18 -9.70 5.87
CA TYR A 541 0.33 -8.41 6.36
C TYR A 541 -0.04 -8.15 7.81
N THR A 542 0.56 -7.14 8.44
CA THR A 542 0.20 -6.75 9.82
C THR A 542 -1.05 -5.87 9.82
N THR A 543 -1.78 -5.86 10.95
CA THR A 543 -2.82 -4.86 11.23
C THR A 543 -2.34 -3.43 10.96
N SER A 544 -1.07 -3.11 11.22
CA SER A 544 -0.46 -1.81 10.91
C SER A 544 -0.46 -1.48 9.42
N PHE A 545 -0.17 -2.45 8.54
CA PHE A 545 -0.25 -2.24 7.10
C PHE A 545 -1.70 -2.10 6.64
N ALA A 546 -2.61 -2.97 7.12
CA ALA A 546 -4.04 -2.88 6.84
C ALA A 546 -4.66 -1.53 7.30
N PHE A 547 -4.14 -0.96 8.38
CA PHE A 547 -4.49 0.39 8.86
C PHE A 547 -4.05 1.48 7.86
N PHE A 548 -2.80 1.48 7.39
CA PHE A 548 -2.34 2.45 6.39
C PHE A 548 -3.02 2.26 5.02
N GLU A 549 -3.30 1.02 4.63
CA GLU A 549 -4.07 0.69 3.43
C GLU A 549 -5.48 1.31 3.52
N ALA A 550 -6.17 1.19 4.67
CA ALA A 550 -7.46 1.84 4.90
C ALA A 550 -7.37 3.38 4.90
N LEU A 551 -6.27 3.97 5.37
CA LEU A 551 -6.04 5.42 5.25
C LEU A 551 -5.90 5.84 3.78
N SER A 552 -5.14 5.08 2.98
CA SER A 552 -4.99 5.31 1.54
C SER A 552 -6.33 5.15 0.79
N GLU A 553 -7.06 4.05 1.02
CA GLU A 553 -8.41 3.81 0.47
C GLU A 553 -9.41 4.93 0.83
N ALA A 554 -9.24 5.58 1.99
CA ALA A 554 -10.07 6.70 2.41
C ALA A 554 -9.61 8.08 1.88
N GLY A 555 -8.51 8.14 1.10
CA GLY A 555 -7.97 9.37 0.53
C GLY A 555 -7.12 10.22 1.49
N VAL A 556 -6.59 9.63 2.57
CA VAL A 556 -5.72 10.33 3.53
C VAL A 556 -4.33 10.54 2.92
N LYS A 557 -4.03 11.77 2.51
CA LYS A 557 -2.80 12.10 1.76
C LYS A 557 -1.56 12.26 2.62
N ASN A 558 -1.70 12.65 3.89
CA ASN A 558 -0.58 12.87 4.80
C ASN A 558 -0.83 12.22 6.17
N CYS A 559 0.23 11.66 6.75
CA CYS A 559 0.28 11.25 8.16
C CYS A 559 1.32 12.10 8.90
N PHE A 560 0.89 12.85 9.91
CA PHE A 560 1.75 13.66 10.76
C PHE A 560 2.14 12.85 11.99
N VAL A 561 3.42 12.48 12.13
CA VAL A 561 3.83 11.41 13.05
C VAL A 561 4.80 11.89 14.14
N ASN A 562 4.48 11.53 15.38
CA ASN A 562 5.34 11.59 16.55
C ASN A 562 5.40 10.18 17.16
N LEU A 563 6.49 9.46 16.86
CA LEU A 563 6.58 8.01 17.06
C LEU A 563 7.34 7.66 18.35
N GLY A 564 6.96 6.56 18.99
CA GLY A 564 7.58 6.05 20.22
C GLY A 564 7.66 4.52 20.26
N SER A 565 7.95 3.96 21.44
CA SER A 565 8.16 2.52 21.66
C SER A 565 6.94 1.63 21.41
N ASP A 566 5.75 2.23 21.34
CA ASP A 566 4.47 1.63 20.96
C ASP A 566 4.30 1.43 19.44
N HIS A 567 5.18 2.02 18.61
CA HIS A 567 5.02 2.08 17.15
C HIS A 567 5.90 1.16 16.26
N PRO A 568 6.59 0.08 16.69
CA PRO A 568 7.48 -0.68 15.79
C PRO A 568 6.74 -1.26 14.58
N SER A 569 5.59 -1.90 14.78
CA SER A 569 4.71 -2.37 13.68
C SER A 569 4.29 -1.28 12.70
N ILE A 570 4.05 -0.06 13.20
CA ILE A 570 3.68 1.11 12.39
C ILE A 570 4.89 1.64 11.61
N ILE A 571 6.09 1.59 12.19
CA ILE A 571 7.35 1.93 11.51
C ILE A 571 7.63 0.92 10.38
N GLU A 572 7.45 -0.37 10.64
CA GLU A 572 7.64 -1.43 9.65
C GLU A 572 6.64 -1.30 8.50
N ALA A 573 5.35 -1.06 8.81
CA ALA A 573 4.33 -0.80 7.81
C ALA A 573 4.57 0.49 7.00
N ILE A 574 5.17 1.53 7.61
CA ILE A 574 5.62 2.73 6.89
C ILE A 574 6.71 2.40 5.87
N VAL A 575 7.71 1.59 6.26
CA VAL A 575 8.80 1.20 5.35
C VAL A 575 8.28 0.29 4.24
N LYS A 576 7.50 -0.75 4.57
CA LYS A 576 6.89 -1.66 3.60
C LYS A 576 6.01 -0.90 2.59
N GLY A 577 5.12 -0.03 3.06
CA GLY A 577 4.24 0.76 2.20
C GLY A 577 4.98 1.76 1.29
N GLN A 578 6.07 2.38 1.77
CA GLN A 578 6.92 3.25 0.95
C GLN A 578 7.72 2.51 -0.12
N GLN A 579 7.93 1.20 0.03
CA GLN A 579 8.61 0.35 -0.95
C GLN A 579 7.63 -0.26 -1.96
N GLU A 580 6.49 -0.77 -1.48
CA GLU A 580 5.54 -1.56 -2.29
C GLU A 580 4.47 -0.73 -3.00
N CYS A 581 4.04 0.41 -2.43
CA CYS A 581 2.94 1.21 -2.99
C CYS A 581 3.19 2.75 -2.97
N PRO A 582 4.40 3.23 -3.36
CA PRO A 582 4.84 4.62 -3.16
C PRO A 582 3.94 5.71 -3.75
N ASP A 583 3.23 5.44 -4.85
CA ASP A 583 2.31 6.40 -5.48
C ASP A 583 0.96 6.57 -4.74
N THR A 584 0.64 5.66 -3.83
CA THR A 584 -0.65 5.62 -3.09
C THR A 584 -0.49 5.67 -1.58
N PHE A 585 0.70 5.37 -1.04
CA PHE A 585 0.95 5.39 0.39
C PHE A 585 0.91 6.83 0.95
N PRO A 586 0.31 7.08 2.13
CA PRO A 586 0.25 8.42 2.70
C PRO A 586 1.63 9.05 2.95
N ARG A 587 1.81 10.33 2.61
CA ARG A 587 3.07 11.05 2.86
C ARG A 587 3.34 11.15 4.37
N ILE A 588 4.40 10.52 4.84
CA ILE A 588 4.82 10.58 6.25
C ILE A 588 5.59 11.88 6.51
N ILE A 589 5.12 12.67 7.48
CA ILE A 589 5.73 13.92 7.92
C ILE A 589 6.03 13.80 9.41
N THR A 590 7.31 13.75 9.77
CA THR A 590 7.76 13.67 11.16
C THR A 590 7.59 15.02 11.84
N CYS A 591 6.87 15.02 12.96
CA CYS A 591 6.58 16.20 13.76
C CYS A 591 7.19 16.02 15.16
N PRO A 592 8.30 16.71 15.49
CA PRO A 592 8.94 16.60 16.81
C PRO A 592 8.09 17.00 18.02
N ASN A 593 6.86 17.50 17.80
CA ASN A 593 5.88 17.72 18.84
C ASN A 593 4.45 17.51 18.31
N GLU A 594 3.60 17.00 19.19
CA GLU A 594 2.25 16.48 18.97
C GLU A 594 1.23 17.62 18.76
N MET A 595 1.40 18.74 19.47
CA MET A 595 0.61 19.97 19.26
C MET A 595 0.75 20.45 17.81
N VAL A 596 1.98 20.43 17.29
CA VAL A 596 2.30 20.85 15.92
C VAL A 596 1.80 19.83 14.91
N ALA A 597 1.96 18.53 15.18
CA ALA A 597 1.43 17.44 14.34
C ALA A 597 -0.09 17.57 14.12
N LEU A 598 -0.85 17.73 15.20
CA LEU A 598 -2.31 17.88 15.13
C LEU A 598 -2.73 19.23 14.53
N SER A 599 -2.01 20.31 14.81
CA SER A 599 -2.29 21.62 14.19
C SER A 599 -2.00 21.65 12.69
N MET A 600 -1.01 20.88 12.19
CA MET A 600 -0.78 20.69 10.75
C MET A 600 -1.90 19.90 10.09
N ALA A 601 -2.35 18.81 10.72
CA ALA A 601 -3.49 18.04 10.22
C ALA A 601 -4.78 18.88 10.19
N ASP A 602 -5.04 19.64 11.24
CA ASP A 602 -6.16 20.59 11.36
C ASP A 602 -6.11 21.66 10.25
N GLY A 603 -4.98 22.37 10.11
CA GLY A 603 -4.80 23.40 9.08
C GLY A 603 -4.99 22.89 7.66
N TYR A 604 -4.48 21.69 7.35
CA TYR A 604 -4.73 21.04 6.07
C TYR A 604 -6.21 20.68 5.89
N ALA A 605 -6.80 20.04 6.90
CA ALA A 605 -8.17 19.54 6.87
C ALA A 605 -9.23 20.64 6.79
N ARG A 606 -9.03 21.82 7.40
CA ARG A 606 -9.94 22.98 7.16
C ARG A 606 -9.78 23.53 5.76
N ARG A 607 -8.54 23.64 5.26
CA ARG A 607 -8.26 24.23 3.95
C ARG A 607 -8.75 23.36 2.78
N THR A 608 -8.72 22.03 2.89
CA THR A 608 -9.20 21.08 1.86
C THR A 608 -10.59 20.47 2.12
N ASN A 609 -11.01 20.38 3.38
CA ASN A 609 -12.08 19.48 3.86
C ASN A 609 -11.81 17.97 3.66
N GLU A 610 -10.54 17.57 3.47
CA GLU A 610 -10.11 16.17 3.39
C GLU A 610 -9.41 15.75 4.70
N PRO A 611 -9.80 14.61 5.31
CA PRO A 611 -9.23 14.22 6.59
C PRO A 611 -7.77 13.79 6.48
N GLN A 612 -6.95 14.24 7.43
CA GLN A 612 -5.55 13.82 7.58
C GLN A 612 -5.38 12.91 8.81
N CYS A 613 -4.32 12.11 8.83
CA CYS A 613 -3.99 11.27 9.99
C CYS A 613 -2.89 11.92 10.85
N VAL A 614 -3.00 11.73 12.16
CA VAL A 614 -1.98 12.08 13.16
C VAL A 614 -1.65 10.82 13.94
N ILE A 615 -0.37 10.56 14.20
CA ILE A 615 0.10 9.40 14.96
C ILE A 615 0.91 9.92 16.15
N VAL A 616 0.55 9.54 17.38
CA VAL A 616 1.22 9.98 18.62
C VAL A 616 1.51 8.84 19.60
N HIS A 617 2.63 8.93 20.30
CA HIS A 617 3.09 7.97 21.31
C HIS A 617 2.18 7.92 22.55
N VAL A 618 1.45 6.81 22.73
CA VAL A 618 0.63 6.44 23.93
C VAL A 618 -0.12 7.60 24.63
N ASP A 619 -0.25 7.56 25.95
CA ASP A 619 -0.96 8.52 26.79
C ASP A 619 -0.23 9.87 26.90
N VAL A 620 1.10 9.86 26.94
CA VAL A 620 1.91 11.08 27.06
C VAL A 620 1.79 11.96 25.81
N GLY A 621 1.87 11.37 24.61
CA GLY A 621 1.66 12.08 23.34
C GLY A 621 0.19 12.40 23.10
N THR A 622 -0.72 11.53 23.54
CA THR A 622 -2.16 11.84 23.60
C THR A 622 -2.43 13.10 24.44
N SER A 623 -1.73 13.24 25.58
CA SER A 623 -1.80 14.43 26.44
C SER A 623 -1.11 15.65 25.83
N GLY A 624 0.00 15.46 25.11
CA GLY A 624 0.75 16.52 24.42
C GLY A 624 -0.05 17.30 23.37
N MET A 625 -1.12 16.71 22.83
CA MET A 625 -2.06 17.37 21.91
C MET A 625 -3.11 18.28 22.58
N GLY A 626 -3.11 18.40 23.92
CA GLY A 626 -4.28 18.88 24.69
C GLY A 626 -4.96 20.17 24.20
N ALA A 627 -4.20 21.20 23.78
CA ALA A 627 -4.79 22.44 23.24
C ALA A 627 -5.15 22.33 21.74
N ALA A 628 -4.38 21.58 20.95
CA ALA A 628 -4.65 21.35 19.53
C ALA A 628 -5.92 20.51 19.31
N ILE A 629 -6.22 19.54 20.18
CA ILE A 629 -7.44 18.74 20.04
C ILE A 629 -8.71 19.52 20.43
N HIS A 630 -8.60 20.41 21.42
CA HIS A 630 -9.64 21.42 21.69
C HIS A 630 -9.91 22.27 20.45
N ASN A 631 -8.85 22.77 19.79
CA ASN A 631 -8.96 23.62 18.60
C ASN A 631 -9.50 22.88 17.38
N ALA A 632 -9.03 21.66 17.10
CA ALA A 632 -9.57 20.81 16.04
C ALA A 632 -11.05 20.46 16.29
N SER A 633 -11.46 20.25 17.54
CA SER A 633 -12.87 20.02 17.89
C SER A 633 -13.74 21.26 17.73
N THR A 634 -13.29 22.42 18.20
CA THR A 634 -14.08 23.66 18.20
C THR A 634 -14.10 24.30 16.81
N GLY A 635 -12.97 24.28 16.08
CA GLY A 635 -12.87 24.59 14.66
C GLY A 635 -13.49 23.54 13.72
N ARG A 636 -13.99 22.43 14.28
CA ARG A 636 -14.74 21.38 13.58
C ARG A 636 -13.96 20.76 12.41
N ALA A 637 -12.66 20.50 12.61
CA ALA A 637 -11.74 19.98 11.60
C ALA A 637 -11.78 18.43 11.56
N PRO A 638 -11.99 17.81 10.38
CA PRO A 638 -12.02 16.36 10.24
C PRO A 638 -10.59 15.80 10.28
N VAL A 639 -10.18 15.16 11.38
CA VAL A 639 -8.85 14.55 11.52
C VAL A 639 -8.93 13.22 12.25
N LEU A 640 -8.17 12.22 11.80
CA LEU A 640 -8.02 10.95 12.52
C LEU A 640 -6.74 10.99 13.34
N ILE A 641 -6.86 10.70 14.62
CA ILE A 641 -5.75 10.54 15.54
C ILE A 641 -5.62 9.04 15.83
N PHE A 642 -4.43 8.49 15.67
CA PHE A 642 -4.06 7.18 16.18
C PHE A 642 -3.00 7.32 17.27
N ALA A 643 -3.09 6.49 18.30
CA ALA A 643 -2.05 6.31 19.29
C ALA A 643 -1.88 4.83 19.62
N GLY A 644 -0.64 4.40 19.88
CA GLY A 644 -0.44 3.06 20.43
C GLY A 644 -0.99 2.93 21.86
N LEU A 645 -1.01 1.69 22.34
CA LEU A 645 -1.17 1.35 23.75
C LEU A 645 0.03 0.52 24.19
N SER A 646 0.38 0.60 25.47
CA SER A 646 1.36 -0.30 26.08
C SER A 646 0.92 -1.77 25.93
N PRO A 647 1.85 -2.73 25.71
CA PRO A 647 1.50 -4.14 25.49
C PRO A 647 0.78 -4.76 26.70
N TYR A 648 -0.22 -5.60 26.48
CA TYR A 648 -0.93 -6.34 27.52
C TYR A 648 -0.30 -7.70 27.87
N THR A 649 0.70 -8.19 27.12
CA THR A 649 1.48 -9.42 27.39
C THR A 649 2.92 -9.12 27.84
N ILE A 650 3.51 -9.98 28.68
CA ILE A 650 4.67 -9.65 29.54
C ILE A 650 5.91 -10.50 29.27
N GLU A 651 5.76 -11.82 29.14
CA GLU A 651 6.87 -12.79 29.08
C GLU A 651 7.29 -13.20 27.65
N GLY A 652 6.64 -12.65 26.62
CA GLY A 652 6.90 -12.96 25.20
C GLY A 652 5.83 -13.84 24.54
N GLU A 653 4.62 -13.83 25.10
CA GLU A 653 3.47 -14.64 24.71
C GLU A 653 2.96 -14.31 23.29
N MET A 654 3.22 -13.09 22.82
CA MET A 654 2.86 -12.60 21.49
C MET A 654 3.97 -11.70 20.91
N THR A 655 4.09 -11.63 19.58
CA THR A 655 4.83 -10.55 18.91
C THR A 655 4.26 -9.22 19.36
N GLY A 656 5.11 -8.31 19.85
CA GLY A 656 4.68 -7.03 20.43
C GLY A 656 4.63 -6.97 21.96
N SER A 657 4.82 -8.08 22.69
CA SER A 657 4.93 -8.14 24.17
C SER A 657 5.93 -7.13 24.76
N ARG A 658 5.86 -6.85 26.07
CA ARG A 658 6.69 -5.81 26.73
C ARG A 658 8.21 -6.03 26.61
N THR A 659 8.85 -5.29 25.70
CA THR A 659 10.31 -5.26 25.52
C THR A 659 11.04 -4.20 26.34
N GLU A 660 10.37 -3.14 26.79
CA GLU A 660 11.00 -1.90 27.28
C GLU A 660 10.41 -1.41 28.60
N TYR A 661 11.28 -0.88 29.48
CA TYR A 661 10.92 -0.37 30.82
C TYR A 661 9.73 0.61 30.82
N ILE A 662 9.61 1.43 29.78
CA ILE A 662 8.59 2.48 29.68
C ILE A 662 7.16 1.91 29.60
N HIS A 663 6.99 0.69 29.07
CA HIS A 663 5.68 0.02 28.96
C HIS A 663 4.99 -0.24 30.30
N TRP A 664 5.71 -0.20 31.43
CA TRP A 664 5.12 -0.31 32.77
C TRP A 664 4.74 1.04 33.40
N MET A 665 5.16 2.16 32.80
CA MET A 665 4.83 3.51 33.26
C MET A 665 3.79 4.21 32.37
N GLN A 666 3.66 3.79 31.10
CA GLN A 666 2.70 4.28 30.11
C GLN A 666 1.51 3.32 29.90
N ASP A 667 1.20 2.50 30.90
CA ASP A 667 0.09 1.56 30.89
C ASP A 667 -1.00 2.10 31.82
N ILE A 668 -1.91 2.89 31.25
CA ILE A 668 -2.94 3.62 32.01
C ILE A 668 -4.35 3.03 31.78
N PRO A 669 -5.25 3.05 32.78
CA PRO A 669 -6.51 2.30 32.71
C PRO A 669 -7.49 2.70 31.59
N ASP A 670 -7.46 3.95 31.10
CA ASP A 670 -8.33 4.38 29.99
C ASP A 670 -7.77 5.60 29.22
N GLN A 671 -6.85 5.35 28.29
CA GLN A 671 -6.14 6.40 27.52
C GLN A 671 -7.08 7.33 26.74
N LYS A 672 -8.15 6.81 26.14
CA LYS A 672 -9.12 7.63 25.39
C LYS A 672 -9.87 8.64 26.27
N GLN A 673 -9.95 8.48 27.61
CA GLN A 673 -10.63 9.48 28.46
C GLN A 673 -9.95 10.85 28.44
N ILE A 674 -8.64 10.91 28.17
CA ILE A 674 -7.88 12.16 28.02
C ILE A 674 -8.51 13.07 26.94
N VAL A 675 -9.05 12.47 25.88
CA VAL A 675 -9.47 13.15 24.64
C VAL A 675 -10.98 13.03 24.34
N SER A 676 -11.69 12.09 24.96
CA SER A 676 -13.05 11.67 24.54
C SER A 676 -14.07 12.80 24.42
N GLN A 677 -14.01 13.82 25.28
CA GLN A 677 -14.94 14.97 25.24
C GLN A 677 -14.80 15.84 23.97
N TYR A 678 -13.64 15.80 23.31
CA TYR A 678 -13.37 16.58 22.09
C TYR A 678 -13.58 15.77 20.81
N CYS A 679 -13.54 14.44 20.88
CA CYS A 679 -13.69 13.56 19.73
C CYS A 679 -15.16 13.33 19.33
N ARG A 680 -15.42 13.19 18.02
CA ARG A 680 -16.73 12.74 17.48
C ARG A 680 -16.91 11.22 17.60
N TYR A 681 -15.80 10.49 17.70
CA TYR A 681 -15.73 9.05 17.91
C TYR A 681 -14.41 8.68 18.56
N THR A 682 -14.45 7.75 19.52
CA THR A 682 -13.26 7.11 20.10
C THR A 682 -13.40 5.60 19.98
N GLY A 683 -12.38 4.92 19.47
CA GLY A 683 -12.36 3.47 19.28
C GLY A 683 -11.05 2.82 19.69
N GLU A 684 -11.10 1.51 19.92
CA GLU A 684 -9.95 0.69 20.31
C GLU A 684 -9.86 -0.49 19.34
N ILE A 685 -8.76 -0.58 18.58
CA ILE A 685 -8.50 -1.69 17.67
C ILE A 685 -8.06 -2.89 18.52
N LYS A 686 -8.85 -3.96 18.49
CA LYS A 686 -8.65 -5.19 19.28
C LYS A 686 -8.26 -6.41 18.44
N THR A 687 -8.27 -6.27 17.11
CA THR A 687 -7.80 -7.26 16.12
C THR A 687 -7.65 -6.56 14.76
N GLY A 688 -6.75 -7.05 13.91
CA GLY A 688 -6.63 -6.61 12.52
C GLY A 688 -7.84 -6.95 11.65
N LYS A 689 -8.61 -7.98 12.03
CA LYS A 689 -9.70 -8.57 11.23
C LYS A 689 -10.89 -7.64 10.99
N ASN A 690 -10.93 -6.46 11.61
CA ASN A 690 -11.87 -5.39 11.28
C ASN A 690 -11.26 -3.97 11.29
N VAL A 691 -9.93 -3.82 11.26
CA VAL A 691 -9.25 -2.52 11.33
C VAL A 691 -9.67 -1.58 10.21
N LYS A 692 -9.89 -2.07 8.98
CA LYS A 692 -10.36 -1.24 7.86
C LYS A 692 -11.73 -0.62 8.17
N GLN A 693 -12.67 -1.42 8.65
CA GLN A 693 -14.01 -0.97 9.07
C GLN A 693 -13.91 0.03 10.23
N MET A 694 -12.94 -0.12 11.15
CA MET A 694 -12.73 0.84 12.23
C MET A 694 -12.17 2.19 11.73
N VAL A 695 -11.23 2.19 10.79
CA VAL A 695 -10.70 3.40 10.15
C VAL A 695 -11.79 4.12 9.35
N PHE A 696 -12.51 3.42 8.46
CA PHE A 696 -13.58 4.03 7.68
C PHE A 696 -14.73 4.55 8.57
N ARG A 697 -15.08 3.82 9.65
CA ARG A 697 -16.06 4.30 10.64
C ARG A 697 -15.60 5.58 11.33
N ALA A 698 -14.35 5.64 11.77
CA ALA A 698 -13.79 6.83 12.41
C ALA A 698 -13.81 8.03 11.44
N LEU A 699 -13.35 7.85 10.20
CA LEU A 699 -13.34 8.91 9.18
C LEU A 699 -14.76 9.36 8.80
N GLN A 700 -15.76 8.46 8.78
CA GLN A 700 -17.17 8.82 8.59
C GLN A 700 -17.69 9.72 9.73
N PHE A 701 -17.31 9.45 10.98
CA PHE A 701 -17.63 10.34 12.11
C PHE A 701 -16.89 11.69 12.06
N ALA A 702 -15.64 11.71 11.61
CA ALA A 702 -14.85 12.94 11.50
C ALA A 702 -15.44 13.92 10.47
N THR A 703 -15.92 13.38 9.34
CA THR A 703 -16.35 14.12 8.15
C THR A 703 -17.86 14.42 8.08
N SER A 704 -18.68 13.73 8.88
CA SER A 704 -20.11 14.04 9.06
C SER A 704 -20.30 15.27 9.96
N GLN A 705 -21.45 15.94 9.88
CA GLN A 705 -21.74 17.10 10.74
C GLN A 705 -22.21 16.67 12.16
N PRO A 706 -21.82 17.37 13.24
CA PRO A 706 -20.79 18.41 13.28
C PRO A 706 -19.37 17.81 13.19
N ARG A 707 -18.60 18.21 12.17
CA ARG A 707 -17.24 17.70 11.92
C ARG A 707 -16.30 17.89 13.12
N GLY A 708 -15.24 17.08 13.20
CA GLY A 708 -14.25 17.18 14.27
C GLY A 708 -13.26 16.01 14.32
N PRO A 709 -12.36 15.98 15.32
CA PRO A 709 -11.37 14.93 15.46
C PRO A 709 -12.02 13.60 15.87
N VAL A 710 -11.37 12.50 15.52
CA VAL A 710 -11.68 11.15 16.00
C VAL A 710 -10.41 10.45 16.47
N TYR A 711 -10.54 9.52 17.40
CA TYR A 711 -9.40 8.89 18.06
C TYR A 711 -9.50 7.36 17.99
N LEU A 712 -8.46 6.72 17.46
CA LEU A 712 -8.28 5.28 17.51
C LEU A 712 -7.04 4.96 18.36
N MET A 713 -7.07 3.84 19.08
CA MET A 713 -5.91 3.34 19.82
C MET A 713 -5.76 1.83 19.66
N GLY A 714 -4.53 1.31 19.70
CA GLY A 714 -4.27 -0.13 19.53
C GLY A 714 -2.96 -0.57 20.21
N ALA A 715 -2.99 -1.70 20.91
CA ALA A 715 -1.81 -2.27 21.56
C ALA A 715 -0.87 -2.94 20.56
N ARG A 716 0.43 -3.00 20.86
CA ARG A 716 1.46 -3.56 19.95
C ARG A 716 1.06 -4.94 19.43
N GLU A 717 0.61 -5.85 20.28
CA GLU A 717 0.25 -7.23 19.91
C GLU A 717 -0.92 -7.31 18.91
N VAL A 718 -1.81 -6.32 18.92
CA VAL A 718 -2.90 -6.20 17.94
C VAL A 718 -2.38 -5.58 16.64
N MET A 719 -1.52 -4.56 16.74
CA MET A 719 -0.93 -3.89 15.58
C MET A 719 0.04 -4.81 14.81
N GLU A 720 0.72 -5.71 15.53
CA GLU A 720 1.55 -6.81 15.01
C GLU A 720 0.73 -8.07 14.62
N GLU A 721 -0.60 -8.11 14.79
CA GLU A 721 -1.40 -9.28 14.37
C GLU A 721 -1.23 -9.48 12.86
N VAL A 722 -0.69 -10.64 12.47
CA VAL A 722 -0.49 -11.05 11.08
C VAL A 722 -1.81 -11.62 10.56
N ILE A 723 -2.36 -11.01 9.51
CA ILE A 723 -3.70 -11.26 8.97
C ILE A 723 -3.69 -11.38 7.45
N GLU A 724 -4.68 -12.10 6.91
CA GLU A 724 -4.96 -12.18 5.48
C GLU A 724 -5.39 -10.80 4.95
N PRO A 725 -4.89 -10.35 3.78
CA PRO A 725 -5.38 -9.13 3.15
C PRO A 725 -6.85 -9.24 2.77
N TYR A 726 -7.65 -8.24 3.19
CA TYR A 726 -9.08 -8.20 2.89
C TYR A 726 -9.49 -6.82 2.38
N SER A 727 -10.47 -6.80 1.48
CA SER A 727 -11.07 -5.56 0.99
C SER A 727 -12.39 -5.26 1.70
N VAL A 728 -12.68 -3.96 1.83
CA VAL A 728 -13.98 -3.46 2.31
C VAL A 728 -14.44 -2.42 1.29
N ASN A 729 -15.74 -2.37 1.00
CA ASN A 729 -16.26 -1.34 0.11
C ASN A 729 -16.28 0.03 0.83
N HIS A 730 -15.15 0.74 0.83
CA HIS A 730 -14.98 2.08 1.43
C HIS A 730 -16.03 3.09 0.94
N LYS A 731 -16.58 2.90 -0.28
CA LYS A 731 -17.62 3.77 -0.87
C LYS A 731 -18.96 3.73 -0.12
N LEU A 732 -19.16 2.79 0.81
CA LEU A 732 -20.33 2.74 1.69
C LEU A 732 -20.20 3.66 2.93
N TRP A 733 -19.01 4.20 3.22
CA TRP A 733 -18.71 4.94 4.45
C TRP A 733 -18.70 6.46 4.25
N GLN A 734 -19.49 6.95 3.30
CA GLN A 734 -19.58 8.38 2.98
C GLN A 734 -20.14 9.21 4.16
N PRO A 735 -19.82 10.53 4.24
CA PRO A 735 -20.38 11.42 5.26
C PRO A 735 -21.91 11.43 5.22
N VAL A 736 -22.53 11.57 6.40
CA VAL A 736 -23.99 11.73 6.50
C VAL A 736 -24.43 13.02 5.80
N SER A 737 -25.49 12.93 5.00
CA SER A 737 -25.97 14.04 4.16
C SER A 737 -26.42 15.27 4.99
N PRO A 738 -26.29 16.49 4.45
CA PRO A 738 -26.77 17.72 5.08
C PRO A 738 -28.26 17.68 5.49
N SER A 739 -28.58 18.27 6.64
CA SER A 739 -29.97 18.45 7.09
C SER A 739 -30.54 19.76 6.55
N ALA A 740 -31.78 19.73 6.07
CA ALA A 740 -32.45 20.84 5.39
C ALA A 740 -33.59 21.46 6.23
N LEU A 741 -33.94 22.72 5.94
CA LEU A 741 -35.09 23.39 6.56
C LEU A 741 -36.43 22.76 6.08
N PRO A 742 -37.43 22.63 6.97
CA PRO A 742 -38.82 22.38 6.57
C PRO A 742 -39.36 23.49 5.64
N PRO A 743 -40.22 23.18 4.65
CA PRO A 743 -40.70 24.18 3.69
C PRO A 743 -41.36 25.41 4.33
N ASP A 744 -42.15 25.22 5.39
CA ASP A 744 -42.83 26.31 6.09
C ASP A 744 -41.83 27.25 6.76
N ALA A 745 -40.75 26.70 7.34
CA ALA A 745 -39.68 27.46 7.96
C ALA A 745 -38.85 28.26 6.93
N VAL A 746 -38.60 27.70 5.75
CA VAL A 746 -37.96 28.44 4.63
C VAL A 746 -38.80 29.68 4.29
N ASN A 747 -40.12 29.51 4.17
CA ASN A 747 -41.05 30.57 3.86
C ASN A 747 -41.20 31.61 5.00
N GLU A 748 -41.19 31.17 6.25
CA GLU A 748 -41.24 32.04 7.43
C GLU A 748 -39.98 32.92 7.54
N ILE A 749 -38.79 32.32 7.46
CA ILE A 749 -37.51 33.04 7.54
C ILE A 749 -37.35 34.01 6.35
N ALA A 750 -37.79 33.61 5.15
CA ALA A 750 -37.78 34.49 3.98
C ALA A 750 -38.70 35.71 4.15
N ARG A 751 -39.87 35.57 4.80
CA ARG A 751 -40.74 36.72 5.13
C ARG A 751 -40.11 37.62 6.17
N LEU A 752 -39.61 37.07 7.27
CA LEU A 752 -38.93 37.83 8.33
C LEU A 752 -37.79 38.69 7.77
N LEU A 753 -36.99 38.15 6.85
CA LEU A 753 -35.91 38.91 6.20
C LEU A 753 -36.38 40.00 5.23
N VAL A 754 -37.53 39.83 4.56
CA VAL A 754 -38.10 40.83 3.64
C VAL A 754 -38.83 41.94 4.38
N ASP A 755 -39.63 41.59 5.38
CA ASP A 755 -40.49 42.53 6.12
C ASP A 755 -39.71 43.36 7.16
N SER A 756 -38.56 42.85 7.65
CA SER A 756 -37.62 43.55 8.54
C SER A 756 -37.14 44.90 7.99
N GLU A 757 -36.89 45.86 8.90
CA GLU A 757 -36.28 47.15 8.59
C GLU A 757 -34.76 47.18 8.76
N ASN A 758 -34.18 46.40 9.69
CA ASN A 758 -32.72 46.36 9.94
C ASN A 758 -32.17 44.91 10.02
N PRO A 759 -32.31 44.09 8.96
CA PRO A 759 -32.00 42.66 9.04
C PRO A 759 -30.50 42.39 9.19
N LEU A 760 -30.16 41.39 10.00
CA LEU A 760 -28.78 40.98 10.30
C LEU A 760 -28.61 39.46 10.23
N VAL A 761 -27.59 38.98 9.50
CA VAL A 761 -27.03 37.64 9.71
C VAL A 761 -25.83 37.73 10.66
N VAL A 762 -25.75 36.80 11.61
CA VAL A 762 -24.58 36.62 12.48
C VAL A 762 -24.02 35.21 12.25
N THR A 763 -22.74 35.12 11.86
CA THR A 763 -22.06 33.86 11.52
C THR A 763 -20.66 33.82 12.12
N GLY A 764 -20.06 32.64 12.31
CA GLY A 764 -18.65 32.52 12.71
C GLY A 764 -17.91 31.28 12.22
N TYR A 765 -18.63 30.27 11.73
CA TYR A 765 -18.09 29.00 11.25
C TYR A 765 -18.51 28.64 9.82
N SER A 766 -19.37 29.45 9.17
CA SER A 766 -19.89 29.15 7.83
C SER A 766 -18.81 29.16 6.73
N GLY A 767 -17.71 29.90 6.94
CA GLY A 767 -16.56 30.00 6.03
C GLY A 767 -15.89 28.67 5.72
N ARG A 768 -15.94 27.69 6.63
CA ARG A 768 -15.42 26.30 6.44
C ARG A 768 -15.96 25.64 5.18
N ASN A 769 -17.19 25.96 4.81
CA ASN A 769 -17.76 25.59 3.51
C ASN A 769 -17.82 26.83 2.63
N ARG A 770 -16.88 26.93 1.68
CA ARG A 770 -16.73 28.06 0.75
C ARG A 770 -18.01 28.36 -0.06
N ALA A 771 -18.88 27.37 -0.27
CA ALA A 771 -20.19 27.57 -0.92
C ALA A 771 -21.17 28.38 -0.05
N THR A 772 -21.08 28.28 1.28
CA THR A 772 -21.92 29.08 2.20
C THR A 772 -21.62 30.56 2.06
N VAL A 773 -20.35 30.93 1.88
CA VAL A 773 -19.95 32.34 1.69
C VAL A 773 -20.58 32.91 0.42
N ALA A 774 -20.56 32.16 -0.70
CA ALA A 774 -21.24 32.54 -1.93
C ALA A 774 -22.77 32.66 -1.73
N SER A 775 -23.38 31.71 -1.01
CA SER A 775 -24.83 31.70 -0.75
C SER A 775 -25.27 32.83 0.19
N LEU A 776 -24.42 33.23 1.15
CA LEU A 776 -24.64 34.41 2.00
C LEU A 776 -24.50 35.71 1.21
N VAL A 777 -23.56 35.80 0.27
CA VAL A 777 -23.46 36.94 -0.66
C VAL A 777 -24.70 37.01 -1.56
N GLU A 778 -25.19 35.88 -2.08
CA GLU A 778 -26.43 35.84 -2.87
C GLU A 778 -27.65 36.26 -2.04
N LEU A 779 -27.73 35.85 -0.76
CA LEU A 779 -28.77 36.30 0.17
C LEU A 779 -28.69 37.82 0.43
N ALA A 780 -27.50 38.38 0.62
CA ALA A 780 -27.31 39.80 0.87
C ALA A 780 -27.56 40.69 -0.37
N ASN A 781 -27.35 40.16 -1.58
CA ASN A 781 -27.75 40.82 -2.83
C ASN A 781 -29.27 40.72 -3.08
N THR A 782 -29.91 39.65 -2.61
CA THR A 782 -31.37 39.45 -2.75
C THR A 782 -32.15 40.28 -1.75
N VAL A 783 -31.74 40.30 -0.48
CA VAL A 783 -32.36 41.07 0.61
C VAL A 783 -31.60 42.39 0.77
N LYS A 784 -31.90 43.35 -0.10
CA LYS A 784 -31.23 44.68 -0.09
C LYS A 784 -31.39 45.39 1.25
N GLY A 785 -30.25 45.65 1.89
CA GLY A 785 -30.15 46.17 3.27
C GLY A 785 -29.71 45.12 4.30
N LEU A 786 -29.57 43.85 3.93
CA LEU A 786 -29.06 42.82 4.83
C LEU A 786 -27.59 43.06 5.19
N ARG A 787 -27.34 43.13 6.50
CA ARG A 787 -26.00 43.19 7.08
C ARG A 787 -25.53 41.78 7.46
N VAL A 788 -24.22 41.54 7.37
CA VAL A 788 -23.59 40.28 7.78
C VAL A 788 -22.42 40.57 8.72
N LEU A 789 -22.51 39.99 9.92
CA LEU A 789 -21.52 40.11 10.98
C LEU A 789 -20.78 38.77 11.16
N ASP A 790 -19.45 38.82 11.08
CA ASP A 790 -18.58 37.67 11.32
C ASP A 790 -18.08 37.68 12.78
N THR A 791 -18.28 36.60 13.52
CA THR A 791 -17.87 36.49 14.93
C THR A 791 -16.42 36.05 15.11
N GLY A 792 -15.66 35.89 14.03
CA GLY A 792 -14.23 35.58 14.05
C GLY A 792 -13.90 34.15 14.48
N GLY A 793 -14.81 33.20 14.29
CA GLY A 793 -14.68 31.83 14.77
C GLY A 793 -13.47 31.10 14.16
N CYS A 794 -13.62 30.51 12.98
CA CYS A 794 -12.59 29.66 12.39
C CYS A 794 -12.12 30.06 10.98
N ASP A 795 -12.98 30.68 10.15
CA ASP A 795 -12.70 30.99 8.74
C ASP A 795 -13.45 32.29 8.37
N MET A 796 -12.99 33.04 7.35
CA MET A 796 -13.76 34.19 6.85
C MET A 796 -15.12 33.73 6.33
N CYS A 797 -16.19 34.29 6.89
CA CYS A 797 -17.57 33.94 6.60
C CYS A 797 -18.26 34.90 5.61
N PHE A 798 -17.76 36.13 5.44
CA PHE A 798 -18.30 37.12 4.51
C PHE A 798 -17.22 38.09 3.97
N PRO A 799 -17.20 38.40 2.67
CA PRO A 799 -16.09 39.13 2.03
C PRO A 799 -16.09 40.63 2.34
N ALA A 800 -14.91 41.18 2.62
CA ALA A 800 -14.75 42.55 3.13
C ALA A 800 -15.04 43.69 2.14
N ASP A 801 -15.12 43.39 0.84
CA ASP A 801 -15.44 44.34 -0.23
C ASP A 801 -16.94 44.41 -0.58
N HIS A 802 -17.78 43.57 0.04
CA HIS A 802 -19.23 43.60 -0.17
C HIS A 802 -19.93 44.60 0.78
N PRO A 803 -20.89 45.43 0.32
CA PRO A 803 -21.55 46.45 1.13
C PRO A 803 -22.16 45.94 2.46
N GLY A 804 -22.67 44.71 2.47
CA GLY A 804 -23.22 44.07 3.66
C GLY A 804 -22.22 43.71 4.77
N TRP A 805 -20.91 43.90 4.56
CA TRP A 805 -19.88 43.51 5.54
C TRP A 805 -19.79 44.50 6.71
N VAL A 806 -20.17 44.04 7.91
CA VAL A 806 -20.04 44.82 9.16
C VAL A 806 -18.61 44.75 9.74
N GLY A 807 -17.88 43.67 9.42
CA GLY A 807 -16.56 43.38 9.99
C GLY A 807 -16.54 42.12 10.84
N MET A 808 -15.39 41.88 11.49
CA MET A 808 -15.18 40.76 12.41
C MET A 808 -15.26 41.26 13.87
N ARG A 809 -16.08 40.64 14.71
CA ARG A 809 -16.39 41.08 16.09
C ARG A 809 -16.66 39.91 17.03
N TYR A 810 -15.96 39.81 18.16
CA TYR A 810 -16.24 38.78 19.17
C TYR A 810 -17.50 39.09 20.00
N GLY A 811 -18.67 39.01 19.36
CA GLY A 811 -19.99 39.13 20.00
C GLY A 811 -20.33 40.51 20.57
N VAL A 812 -19.64 41.56 20.16
CA VAL A 812 -19.89 42.95 20.59
C VAL A 812 -19.78 43.88 19.37
N ASP A 813 -20.93 44.35 18.91
CA ASP A 813 -21.10 45.34 17.85
C ASP A 813 -22.46 46.03 18.03
N ASP A 814 -22.65 47.24 17.50
CA ASP A 814 -23.92 47.99 17.62
C ASP A 814 -24.99 47.46 16.66
N SER A 815 -24.62 46.86 15.53
CA SER A 815 -25.55 46.24 14.58
C SER A 815 -26.48 45.20 15.22
N ILE A 816 -25.98 44.47 16.23
CA ILE A 816 -26.73 43.49 17.03
C ILE A 816 -27.86 44.17 17.83
N LYS A 817 -27.64 45.38 18.34
CA LYS A 817 -28.58 46.14 19.18
C LYS A 817 -29.68 46.79 18.35
N GLU A 818 -29.34 47.18 17.12
CA GLU A 818 -30.23 47.89 16.20
C GLU A 818 -31.23 46.94 15.51
N ALA A 819 -30.77 45.72 15.18
CA ALA A 819 -31.51 44.76 14.37
C ALA A 819 -32.86 44.35 14.99
N ASP A 820 -33.88 44.29 14.14
CA ASP A 820 -35.23 43.81 14.45
C ASP A 820 -35.44 42.34 14.05
N VAL A 821 -34.65 41.83 13.09
CA VAL A 821 -34.55 40.40 12.75
C VAL A 821 -33.08 39.99 12.70
N ILE A 822 -32.73 38.96 13.47
CA ILE A 822 -31.38 38.36 13.49
C ILE A 822 -31.45 36.89 13.10
N VAL A 823 -30.73 36.50 12.05
CA VAL A 823 -30.55 35.10 11.66
C VAL A 823 -29.13 34.66 12.01
N VAL A 824 -29.00 33.89 13.08
CA VAL A 824 -27.74 33.27 13.52
C VAL A 824 -27.51 32.02 12.67
N VAL A 825 -26.40 31.98 11.93
CA VAL A 825 -26.06 30.91 10.98
C VAL A 825 -24.67 30.38 11.29
N ASP A 826 -24.55 29.10 11.68
CA ASP A 826 -23.28 28.43 11.98
C ASP A 826 -22.37 29.25 12.91
N CYS A 827 -22.84 29.52 14.12
CA CYS A 827 -22.18 30.41 15.09
C CYS A 827 -22.33 29.86 16.51
N ASP A 828 -21.22 29.82 17.25
CA ASP A 828 -21.18 29.30 18.63
C ASP A 828 -21.37 30.42 19.68
N VAL A 829 -20.99 31.67 19.37
CA VAL A 829 -21.11 32.83 20.29
C VAL A 829 -21.53 34.09 19.49
N PRO A 830 -22.84 34.31 19.25
CA PRO A 830 -23.30 35.43 18.43
C PRO A 830 -23.27 36.79 19.16
N TRP A 831 -23.39 36.81 20.49
CA TRP A 831 -23.18 38.01 21.31
C TRP A 831 -22.75 37.69 22.75
N VAL A 832 -22.05 38.63 23.38
CA VAL A 832 -21.62 38.55 24.79
C VAL A 832 -22.63 39.30 25.66
N ASN A 833 -23.57 38.57 26.27
CA ASN A 833 -24.75 39.10 27.00
C ASN A 833 -24.50 40.18 28.08
N THR A 834 -23.28 40.36 28.57
CA THR A 834 -22.89 41.42 29.53
C THR A 834 -22.41 42.72 28.87
N LEU A 835 -22.08 42.69 27.57
CA LEU A 835 -21.49 43.79 26.79
C LEU A 835 -22.36 44.20 25.59
N CYS A 836 -23.05 43.23 24.97
CA CYS A 836 -24.03 43.46 23.92
C CYS A 836 -25.19 42.47 24.03
N LYS A 837 -26.39 42.93 23.67
CA LYS A 837 -27.60 42.13 23.54
C LYS A 837 -28.39 42.60 22.32
N PRO A 838 -29.13 41.70 21.66
CA PRO A 838 -30.21 42.07 20.76
C PRO A 838 -31.24 42.99 21.43
N ARG A 839 -31.99 43.72 20.60
CA ARG A 839 -33.19 44.44 21.03
C ARG A 839 -34.20 43.47 21.66
N SER A 840 -34.91 43.91 22.70
CA SER A 840 -35.87 43.05 23.44
C SER A 840 -37.09 42.61 22.63
N ASP A 841 -37.33 43.25 21.50
CA ASP A 841 -38.39 43.00 20.52
C ASP A 841 -37.87 42.37 19.22
N ALA A 842 -36.57 42.05 19.12
CA ALA A 842 -35.98 41.45 17.94
C ALA A 842 -36.39 39.98 17.77
N THR A 843 -36.77 39.58 16.56
CA THR A 843 -37.04 38.18 16.22
C THR A 843 -35.73 37.47 15.87
N ILE A 844 -35.43 36.38 16.57
CA ILE A 844 -34.14 35.69 16.47
C ILE A 844 -34.34 34.28 15.92
N VAL A 845 -33.63 33.94 14.85
CA VAL A 845 -33.63 32.61 14.21
C VAL A 845 -32.25 31.97 14.40
N HIS A 846 -32.18 30.71 14.80
CA HIS A 846 -30.93 29.96 14.97
C HIS A 846 -30.87 28.76 14.01
N LEU A 847 -29.91 28.80 13.08
CA LEU A 847 -29.64 27.79 12.05
C LEU A 847 -28.24 27.21 12.27
N ASP A 848 -28.15 25.98 12.79
CA ASP A 848 -26.87 25.35 13.12
C ASP A 848 -26.97 23.82 13.06
N VAL A 849 -25.84 23.13 12.93
CA VAL A 849 -25.78 21.65 12.98
C VAL A 849 -25.76 21.08 14.40
N ASP A 850 -25.48 21.92 15.41
CA ASP A 850 -25.72 21.63 16.83
C ASP A 850 -26.30 22.87 17.53
N PRO A 851 -27.60 23.18 17.33
CA PRO A 851 -28.23 24.41 17.86
C PRO A 851 -28.41 24.40 19.40
N LEU A 852 -27.98 23.33 20.07
CA LEU A 852 -27.92 23.18 21.52
C LEU A 852 -26.49 23.24 22.09
N LYS A 853 -25.45 23.31 21.24
CA LYS A 853 -24.03 23.43 21.59
C LYS A 853 -23.59 22.47 22.71
N ARG A 854 -23.59 21.16 22.44
CA ARG A 854 -23.33 20.08 23.42
C ARG A 854 -22.01 20.20 24.17
N LEU A 855 -21.01 20.87 23.59
CA LEU A 855 -19.70 21.11 24.21
C LEU A 855 -19.65 22.40 25.06
N MET A 856 -20.76 23.13 25.17
CA MET A 856 -20.88 24.39 25.91
C MET A 856 -21.98 24.26 26.99
N PRO A 857 -21.66 23.76 28.20
CA PRO A 857 -22.65 23.46 29.24
C PRO A 857 -23.51 24.63 29.72
N VAL A 858 -23.12 25.87 29.40
CA VAL A 858 -23.86 27.11 29.69
C VAL A 858 -24.03 27.91 28.38
N PHE A 859 -24.72 27.31 27.41
CA PHE A 859 -25.14 28.00 26.18
C PHE A 859 -26.65 28.22 26.17
N TYR A 860 -27.06 29.47 25.91
CA TYR A 860 -28.42 29.81 25.52
C TYR A 860 -28.43 31.12 24.72
N ILE A 861 -29.38 31.26 23.81
CA ILE A 861 -29.78 32.51 23.17
C ILE A 861 -31.31 32.59 23.08
N ASP A 862 -31.87 33.79 23.12
CA ASP A 862 -33.31 34.09 23.07
C ASP A 862 -33.94 33.91 21.67
N ALA A 863 -33.53 32.86 20.94
CA ALA A 863 -34.08 32.52 19.64
C ALA A 863 -35.58 32.19 19.71
N THR A 864 -36.37 32.84 18.86
CA THR A 864 -37.78 32.54 18.60
C THR A 864 -37.91 31.22 17.85
N LEU A 865 -37.05 31.01 16.85
CA LEU A 865 -37.01 29.81 15.99
C LEU A 865 -35.63 29.14 16.08
N ARG A 866 -35.58 27.80 16.16
CA ARG A 866 -34.32 27.03 16.19
C ARG A 866 -34.44 25.80 15.29
N TYR A 867 -33.48 25.60 14.39
CA TYR A 867 -33.47 24.48 13.45
C TYR A 867 -32.10 23.81 13.42
N CYS A 868 -32.11 22.46 13.42
CA CYS A 868 -30.91 21.63 13.27
C CYS A 868 -30.65 21.38 11.78
N VAL A 869 -29.85 22.23 11.15
CA VAL A 869 -29.68 22.31 9.68
C VAL A 869 -28.26 22.65 9.27
N ASP A 870 -27.88 22.25 8.06
CA ASP A 870 -26.66 22.71 7.42
C ASP A 870 -26.80 24.15 6.92
N ALA A 871 -25.76 24.96 7.14
CA ALA A 871 -25.76 26.39 6.86
C ALA A 871 -25.88 26.72 5.36
N ASN A 872 -25.15 25.99 4.50
CA ASN A 872 -25.24 26.20 3.06
C ASN A 872 -26.60 25.78 2.53
N THR A 873 -27.07 24.60 2.95
CA THR A 873 -28.36 24.04 2.52
C THR A 873 -29.52 24.96 2.91
N SER A 874 -29.56 25.43 4.16
CA SER A 874 -30.62 26.32 4.65
C SER A 874 -30.61 27.70 3.99
N VAL A 875 -29.44 28.34 3.82
CA VAL A 875 -29.33 29.63 3.11
C VAL A 875 -29.74 29.48 1.64
N GLN A 876 -29.31 28.42 0.94
CA GLN A 876 -29.70 28.17 -0.45
C GLN A 876 -31.21 27.92 -0.62
N GLN A 877 -31.86 27.28 0.35
CA GLN A 877 -33.33 27.14 0.37
C GLN A 877 -34.01 28.50 0.51
N ILE A 878 -33.55 29.36 1.43
CA ILE A 878 -34.11 30.71 1.65
C ILE A 878 -33.95 31.57 0.40
N VAL A 879 -32.74 31.63 -0.19
CA VAL A 879 -32.47 32.34 -1.45
C VAL A 879 -33.34 31.82 -2.59
N SER A 880 -33.41 30.49 -2.77
CA SER A 880 -34.26 29.86 -3.78
C SER A 880 -35.75 30.22 -3.63
N HIS A 881 -36.25 30.35 -2.41
CA HIS A 881 -37.64 30.73 -2.14
C HIS A 881 -37.89 32.22 -2.37
N LEU A 882 -36.97 33.08 -1.92
CA LEU A 882 -36.99 34.52 -2.20
C LEU A 882 -37.02 34.83 -3.70
N GLN A 883 -36.27 34.07 -4.51
CA GLN A 883 -36.23 34.23 -5.97
C GLN A 883 -37.50 33.71 -6.68
N LYS A 884 -38.13 32.64 -6.16
CA LYS A 884 -39.28 31.97 -6.81
C LYS A 884 -40.65 32.48 -6.34
N SER A 885 -40.73 33.07 -5.15
CA SER A 885 -41.98 33.59 -4.60
C SER A 885 -42.35 34.92 -5.24
N GLU A 886 -43.34 34.91 -6.15
CA GLU A 886 -43.83 36.12 -6.83
C GLU A 886 -44.23 37.24 -5.85
N ILE A 887 -44.77 36.87 -4.68
CA ILE A 887 -45.18 37.82 -3.62
C ILE A 887 -43.94 38.53 -3.04
N LEU A 888 -42.93 37.77 -2.59
CA LEU A 888 -41.71 38.33 -2.02
C LEU A 888 -40.92 39.12 -3.07
N GLN A 889 -40.88 38.63 -4.32
CA GLN A 889 -40.32 39.35 -5.47
C GLN A 889 -41.06 40.64 -5.82
N SER A 890 -42.37 40.73 -5.53
CA SER A 890 -43.12 41.98 -5.70
C SER A 890 -42.85 42.97 -4.57
N GLN A 891 -42.64 42.50 -3.33
CA GLN A 891 -42.24 43.35 -2.20
C GLN A 891 -40.83 43.91 -2.39
N LEU A 892 -39.84 43.07 -2.72
CA LEU A 892 -38.43 43.45 -2.90
C LEU A 892 -38.17 44.45 -4.05
N LYS A 893 -39.19 44.75 -4.87
CA LYS A 893 -39.15 45.77 -5.93
C LYS A 893 -39.65 47.15 -5.47
N ASP A 894 -40.11 47.29 -4.23
CA ASP A 894 -40.43 48.59 -3.64
C ASP A 894 -39.16 49.46 -3.57
N SER A 895 -39.30 50.75 -3.89
CA SER A 895 -38.25 51.76 -3.79
C SER A 895 -37.50 51.76 -2.44
N LYS A 896 -38.14 51.38 -1.32
CA LYS A 896 -37.49 51.32 -0.01
C LYS A 896 -36.26 50.41 0.00
N TYR A 897 -36.30 49.30 -0.74
CA TYR A 897 -35.20 48.34 -0.81
C TYR A 897 -34.00 48.89 -1.61
N GLU A 898 -34.24 49.72 -2.63
CA GLU A 898 -33.16 50.42 -3.33
C GLU A 898 -32.54 51.51 -2.45
N SER A 899 -33.34 52.26 -1.69
CA SER A 899 -32.83 53.23 -0.71
C SER A 899 -32.00 52.57 0.38
N ARG A 900 -32.41 51.40 0.89
CA ARG A 900 -31.60 50.59 1.83
C ARG A 900 -30.28 50.13 1.21
N TRP A 901 -30.27 49.72 -0.05
CA TRP A 901 -29.05 49.31 -0.75
C TRP A 901 -28.04 50.45 -0.88
N LEU A 902 -28.49 51.64 -1.30
CA LEU A 902 -27.65 52.83 -1.40
C LEU A 902 -27.09 53.26 -0.03
N ALA A 903 -27.91 53.25 1.02
CA ALA A 903 -27.47 53.55 2.38
C ALA A 903 -26.42 52.54 2.90
N LEU A 904 -26.57 51.25 2.56
CA LEU A 904 -25.60 50.21 2.90
C LEU A 904 -24.26 50.39 2.16
N GLN A 905 -24.30 50.79 0.88
CA GLN A 905 -23.10 51.14 0.10
C GLN A 905 -22.38 52.38 0.66
N GLU A 906 -23.12 53.39 1.11
CA GLU A 906 -22.54 54.56 1.76
C GLU A 906 -21.90 54.19 3.11
N SER A 907 -22.63 53.43 3.95
CA SER A 907 -22.14 52.97 5.26
C SER A 907 -20.85 52.13 5.14
N HIS A 908 -20.78 51.22 4.16
CA HIS A 908 -19.56 50.46 3.87
C HIS A 908 -18.40 51.36 3.39
N SER A 909 -18.69 52.35 2.56
CA SER A 909 -17.69 53.34 2.11
C SER A 909 -17.12 54.16 3.28
N GLN A 910 -17.99 54.58 4.21
CA GLN A 910 -17.60 55.28 5.45
C GLN A 910 -16.78 54.37 6.38
N LEU A 911 -17.16 53.09 6.52
CA LEU A 911 -16.41 52.08 7.26
C LEU A 911 -15.00 51.92 6.68
N ILE A 912 -14.87 51.67 5.37
CA ILE A 912 -13.58 51.52 4.69
C ILE A 912 -12.68 52.75 4.90
N ALA A 913 -13.22 53.96 4.76
CA ALA A 913 -12.48 55.20 5.02
C ALA A 913 -12.03 55.32 6.49
N SER A 914 -12.88 54.93 7.46
CA SER A 914 -12.52 54.86 8.88
C SER A 914 -11.39 53.86 9.13
N LEU A 915 -11.44 52.68 8.50
CA LEU A 915 -10.42 51.66 8.65
C LEU A 915 -9.08 52.10 8.04
N ASP A 916 -9.06 52.70 6.85
CA ASP A 916 -7.80 53.23 6.30
C ASP A 916 -7.26 54.41 7.12
N ALA A 917 -8.10 55.24 7.74
CA ALA A 917 -7.66 56.25 8.69
C ALA A 917 -7.01 55.64 9.96
N LYS A 918 -7.56 54.55 10.52
CA LYS A 918 -6.95 53.80 11.63
C LYS A 918 -5.57 53.22 11.29
N ALA A 919 -5.22 53.08 10.01
CA ALA A 919 -3.94 52.54 9.57
C ALA A 919 -2.83 53.60 9.45
N VAL A 920 -3.16 54.89 9.52
CA VAL A 920 -2.18 55.98 9.49
C VAL A 920 -1.47 56.05 10.85
N PRO A 921 -0.12 55.99 10.91
CA PRO A 921 0.60 56.14 12.16
C PRO A 921 0.41 57.52 12.80
N THR A 922 0.28 57.56 14.13
CA THR A 922 0.12 58.79 14.92
C THR A 922 1.43 59.48 15.28
N ASP A 923 2.54 58.78 15.08
CA ASP A 923 3.93 59.20 15.28
C ASP A 923 4.79 58.57 14.16
N ALA A 924 6.03 59.01 13.98
CA ALA A 924 6.91 58.59 12.89
C ALA A 924 7.80 57.36 13.19
N GLU A 925 8.03 57.03 14.47
CA GLU A 925 8.92 55.92 14.86
C GLU A 925 8.12 54.66 15.21
N SER A 926 7.04 54.81 15.98
CA SER A 926 6.18 53.73 16.48
C SER A 926 5.49 52.89 15.38
N LEU A 927 5.17 51.64 15.73
CA LEU A 927 4.51 50.66 14.85
C LEU A 927 3.21 50.15 15.47
N SER A 928 2.07 50.48 14.86
CA SER A 928 0.78 49.91 15.26
C SER A 928 0.46 48.63 14.48
N SER A 929 -0.27 47.69 15.09
CA SER A 929 -0.74 46.48 14.38
C SER A 929 -1.62 46.82 13.17
N ALA A 930 -2.30 47.97 13.20
CA ALA A 930 -3.13 48.43 12.09
C ALA A 930 -2.29 48.85 10.88
N TYR A 931 -1.23 49.64 11.10
CA TYR A 931 -0.27 50.01 10.05
C TYR A 931 0.43 48.78 9.47
N VAL A 932 0.94 47.88 10.33
CA VAL A 932 1.64 46.65 9.91
C VAL A 932 0.75 45.77 9.02
N CYS A 933 -0.51 45.55 9.42
CA CYS A 933 -1.45 44.76 8.63
C CYS A 933 -1.87 45.46 7.32
N SER A 934 -2.03 46.80 7.33
CA SER A 934 -2.33 47.56 6.12
C SER A 934 -1.17 47.55 5.13
N VAL A 935 0.08 47.74 5.58
CA VAL A 935 1.26 47.61 4.71
C VAL A 935 1.35 46.20 4.12
N LEU A 936 1.13 45.15 4.92
CA LEU A 936 1.09 43.77 4.43
C LEU A 936 -0.01 43.55 3.38
N ARG A 937 -1.23 44.10 3.55
CA ARG A 937 -2.33 44.02 2.55
C ARG A 937 -1.90 44.52 1.17
N HIS A 938 -1.12 45.61 1.11
CA HIS A 938 -0.71 46.22 -0.16
C HIS A 938 0.51 45.57 -0.81
N LEU A 939 1.29 44.77 -0.06
CA LEU A 939 2.50 44.10 -0.56
C LEU A 939 2.28 42.61 -0.88
N ALA A 940 1.36 41.95 -0.18
CA ALA A 940 1.10 40.52 -0.34
C ALA A 940 0.35 40.20 -1.65
N PRO A 941 0.62 39.05 -2.30
CA PRO A 941 -0.18 38.58 -3.44
C PRO A 941 -1.67 38.46 -3.10
N LYS A 942 -2.56 38.74 -4.07
CA LYS A 942 -4.02 38.72 -3.85
C LYS A 942 -4.58 37.35 -3.45
N ASN A 943 -3.88 36.25 -3.73
CA ASN A 943 -4.22 34.89 -3.33
C ASN A 943 -3.57 34.47 -1.99
N THR A 944 -3.07 35.42 -1.18
CA THR A 944 -2.49 35.12 0.13
C THR A 944 -3.54 34.55 1.09
N ILE A 945 -3.15 33.51 1.83
CA ILE A 945 -3.96 32.92 2.89
C ILE A 945 -3.35 33.30 4.25
N TYR A 946 -4.16 33.88 5.13
CA TYR A 946 -3.75 34.30 6.47
C TYR A 946 -4.12 33.22 7.50
N ALA A 947 -3.11 32.70 8.21
CA ALA A 947 -3.28 31.81 9.35
C ALA A 947 -3.11 32.63 10.64
N VAL A 948 -4.19 32.86 11.38
CA VAL A 948 -4.25 33.92 12.40
C VAL A 948 -4.41 33.38 13.82
N GLU A 949 -3.62 33.92 14.74
CA GLU A 949 -3.68 33.66 16.19
C GLU A 949 -3.11 34.88 16.95
N ALA A 950 -3.70 36.04 16.68
CA ALA A 950 -3.23 37.34 17.16
C ALA A 950 -3.97 37.85 18.42
N VAL A 951 -4.87 37.03 18.98
CA VAL A 951 -5.70 37.26 20.18
C VAL A 951 -6.22 38.70 20.34
N THR A 952 -5.48 39.59 21.02
CA THR A 952 -5.85 41.00 21.24
C THR A 952 -5.91 41.83 19.96
N ASN A 953 -5.21 41.40 18.91
CA ASN A 953 -5.06 42.09 17.64
C ASN A 953 -5.87 41.44 16.50
N SER A 954 -6.53 40.30 16.68
CA SER A 954 -7.22 39.59 15.59
C SER A 954 -8.28 40.45 14.89
N VAL A 955 -9.04 41.27 15.63
CA VAL A 955 -10.02 42.22 15.05
C VAL A 955 -9.31 43.28 14.19
N VAL A 956 -8.20 43.84 14.68
CA VAL A 956 -7.41 44.85 13.95
C VAL A 956 -6.77 44.25 12.69
N ALA A 957 -6.29 43.01 12.77
CA ALA A 957 -5.77 42.28 11.62
C ALA A 957 -6.87 42.01 10.58
N ALA A 958 -8.08 41.62 10.98
CA ALA A 958 -9.20 41.43 10.07
C ALA A 958 -9.64 42.73 9.39
N GLU A 959 -9.78 43.82 10.17
CA GLU A 959 -10.12 45.16 9.67
C GLU A 959 -9.10 45.73 8.66
N GLN A 960 -7.84 45.31 8.73
CA GLN A 960 -6.77 45.88 7.90
C GLN A 960 -6.25 44.96 6.80
N LEU A 961 -6.34 43.65 6.96
CA LEU A 961 -6.06 42.69 5.88
C LEU A 961 -7.25 42.54 4.92
N ARG A 962 -8.48 42.73 5.42
CA ARG A 962 -9.75 42.77 4.63
C ARG A 962 -9.87 41.58 3.66
N PRO A 963 -9.93 40.33 4.17
CA PRO A 963 -10.04 39.14 3.32
C PRO A 963 -11.36 39.14 2.50
N THR A 964 -11.25 38.85 1.21
CA THR A 964 -12.40 38.82 0.28
C THR A 964 -12.60 37.45 -0.40
N ALA A 965 -11.58 36.60 -0.46
CA ALA A 965 -11.67 35.27 -1.08
C ALA A 965 -12.00 34.17 -0.05
N PRO A 966 -13.03 33.33 -0.25
CA PRO A 966 -13.38 32.25 0.69
C PRO A 966 -12.19 31.32 0.97
N GLY A 967 -11.84 31.16 2.25
CA GLY A 967 -10.66 30.39 2.69
C GLY A 967 -9.32 31.14 2.63
N SER A 968 -9.31 32.48 2.42
CA SER A 968 -8.09 33.31 2.52
C SER A 968 -7.75 33.75 3.96
N TRP A 969 -8.53 33.34 4.95
CA TRP A 969 -8.32 33.64 6.37
C TRP A 969 -8.82 32.45 7.19
N ILE A 970 -7.96 31.91 8.04
CA ILE A 970 -8.24 30.77 8.92
C ILE A 970 -7.65 31.06 10.32
N ASN A 971 -8.49 30.95 11.34
CA ASN A 971 -8.19 31.18 12.77
C ASN A 971 -8.15 29.84 13.51
N CYS A 972 -7.58 29.79 14.72
CA CYS A 972 -7.49 28.54 15.51
C CYS A 972 -8.85 27.89 15.86
N GLY A 973 -9.97 28.62 15.79
CA GLY A 973 -11.33 28.08 15.93
C GLY A 973 -11.73 27.69 17.35
N GLY A 974 -10.81 27.77 18.32
CA GLY A 974 -11.00 27.48 19.74
C GLY A 974 -10.10 28.38 20.61
N GLY A 975 -10.01 28.09 21.91
CA GLY A 975 -9.27 28.90 22.88
C GLY A 975 -7.83 28.46 23.19
N GLY A 976 -7.35 27.36 22.60
CA GLY A 976 -6.00 26.87 22.81
C GLY A 976 -4.97 27.72 22.06
N LEU A 977 -3.91 28.17 22.72
CA LEU A 977 -2.83 28.92 22.07
C LEU A 977 -1.77 27.97 21.49
N GLY A 978 -1.19 28.36 20.37
CA GLY A 978 -0.09 27.69 19.68
C GLY A 978 -0.47 26.99 18.37
N TRP A 979 -1.73 27.08 17.94
CA TRP A 979 -2.21 26.42 16.74
C TRP A 979 -1.55 26.95 15.45
N SER A 980 -1.32 28.26 15.36
CA SER A 980 -1.02 28.92 14.09
C SER A 980 0.30 28.50 13.44
N GLY A 981 1.28 28.05 14.22
CA GLY A 981 2.56 27.57 13.69
C GLY A 981 2.40 26.29 12.88
N GLY A 982 1.78 25.26 13.47
CA GLY A 982 1.45 24.04 12.74
C GLY A 982 0.35 24.27 11.69
N GLY A 983 -0.68 25.06 12.04
CA GLY A 983 -1.78 25.43 11.16
C GLY A 983 -1.31 26.05 9.85
N ALA A 984 -0.40 27.03 9.89
CA ALA A 984 0.16 27.66 8.70
C ALA A 984 0.88 26.66 7.77
N LEU A 985 1.65 25.72 8.33
CA LEU A 985 2.31 24.68 7.52
C LEU A 985 1.30 23.69 6.91
N GLY A 986 0.26 23.31 7.65
CA GLY A 986 -0.84 22.48 7.15
C GLY A 986 -1.61 23.15 6.01
N ILE A 987 -1.95 24.43 6.18
CA ILE A 987 -2.62 25.28 5.18
C ILE A 987 -1.72 25.43 3.93
N LYS A 988 -0.41 25.58 4.10
CA LYS A 988 0.54 25.66 2.97
C LYS A 988 0.62 24.35 2.18
N LEU A 989 0.76 23.21 2.86
CA LEU A 989 0.69 21.88 2.22
C LEU A 989 -0.63 21.66 1.46
N ALA A 990 -1.76 22.13 1.99
CA ALA A 990 -3.06 22.07 1.33
C ALA A 990 -3.14 22.99 0.10
N ALA A 991 -2.62 24.21 0.21
CA ALA A 991 -2.60 25.17 -0.90
C ALA A 991 -1.70 24.70 -2.05
N ASP A 992 -0.49 24.19 -1.75
CA ASP A 992 0.43 23.66 -2.76
C ASP A 992 -0.13 22.43 -3.47
N ALA A 993 -0.88 21.57 -2.77
CA ALA A 993 -1.59 20.45 -3.37
C ALA A 993 -2.73 20.92 -4.31
N GLU A 994 -3.52 21.91 -3.88
CA GLU A 994 -4.57 22.52 -4.70
C GLU A 994 -4.01 23.22 -5.95
N ASP A 995 -2.91 23.96 -5.82
CA ASP A 995 -2.35 24.78 -6.90
C ASP A 995 -1.58 23.92 -7.93
N LYS A 996 -0.91 22.84 -7.47
CA LYS A 996 -0.37 21.79 -8.35
C LYS A 996 -1.49 21.10 -9.14
N ALA A 997 -2.65 20.83 -8.52
CA ALA A 997 -3.79 20.20 -9.19
C ALA A 997 -4.51 21.13 -10.20
N LYS A 998 -4.29 22.44 -10.11
CA LYS A 998 -4.83 23.48 -11.02
C LYS A 998 -3.82 24.00 -12.04
N SER A 999 -2.57 23.52 -12.01
CA SER A 999 -1.45 24.01 -12.84
C SER A 999 -1.21 25.53 -12.70
N VAL A 1000 -1.18 26.05 -11.46
CA VAL A 1000 -0.95 27.49 -11.20
C VAL A 1000 0.56 27.78 -11.12
N ASP A 1001 1.07 28.62 -12.02
CA ASP A 1001 2.50 28.98 -12.11
C ASP A 1001 3.06 29.66 -10.84
N THR A 1002 2.20 30.36 -10.08
CA THR A 1002 2.57 31.08 -8.85
C THR A 1002 1.78 30.56 -7.64
N GLY A 1003 2.33 29.53 -6.99
CA GLY A 1003 1.70 28.88 -5.83
C GLY A 1003 1.38 29.85 -4.68
N SER A 1004 0.26 29.60 -4.00
CA SER A 1004 -0.29 30.52 -3.01
C SER A 1004 0.62 30.74 -1.80
N MET A 1005 0.76 32.01 -1.38
CA MET A 1005 1.52 32.38 -0.20
C MET A 1005 0.67 32.18 1.07
N VAL A 1006 1.28 31.65 2.13
CA VAL A 1006 0.66 31.56 3.46
C VAL A 1006 1.40 32.48 4.42
N VAL A 1007 0.66 33.28 5.18
CA VAL A 1007 1.19 34.20 6.19
C VAL A 1007 0.59 33.88 7.55
N GLN A 1008 1.45 33.51 8.50
CA GLN A 1008 1.10 33.39 9.91
C GLN A 1008 1.08 34.80 10.55
N ILE A 1009 -0.06 35.21 11.12
CA ILE A 1009 -0.22 36.46 11.89
C ILE A 1009 -0.47 36.09 13.35
N VAL A 1010 0.53 36.27 14.21
CA VAL A 1010 0.55 35.67 15.54
C VAL A 1010 1.01 36.69 16.60
N GLY A 1011 0.43 36.64 17.80
CA GLY A 1011 0.94 37.42 18.94
C GLY A 1011 2.18 36.77 19.55
N ASP A 1012 3.12 37.57 20.05
CA ASP A 1012 4.34 37.11 20.74
C ASP A 1012 4.14 35.94 21.72
N GLY A 1013 3.15 36.04 22.61
CA GLY A 1013 2.83 34.97 23.56
C GLY A 1013 2.28 33.71 22.89
N SER A 1014 1.52 33.85 21.81
CA SER A 1014 0.96 32.69 21.07
C SER A 1014 2.03 31.99 20.22
N TYR A 1015 3.01 32.75 19.72
CA TYR A 1015 4.18 32.25 19.01
C TYR A 1015 5.08 31.38 19.90
N LEU A 1016 5.18 31.66 21.20
CA LEU A 1016 5.87 30.77 22.14
C LEU A 1016 5.11 29.44 22.33
N PHE A 1017 3.79 29.49 22.47
CA PHE A 1017 2.96 28.30 22.56
C PHE A 1017 2.96 27.46 21.27
N SER A 1018 3.25 28.04 20.09
CA SER A 1018 3.26 27.30 18.83
C SER A 1018 4.49 26.40 18.60
N VAL A 1019 5.30 26.16 19.64
CA VAL A 1019 6.51 25.31 19.61
C VAL A 1019 7.40 25.64 18.39
N PRO A 1020 7.90 26.88 18.28
CA PRO A 1020 8.57 27.36 17.06
C PRO A 1020 9.83 26.54 16.71
N SER A 1021 10.47 25.93 17.70
CA SER A 1021 11.56 24.97 17.51
C SER A 1021 11.17 23.76 16.64
N SER A 1022 9.93 23.28 16.76
CA SER A 1022 9.37 22.21 15.94
C SER A 1022 8.89 22.75 14.59
N VAL A 1023 8.12 23.84 14.58
CA VAL A 1023 7.54 24.45 13.37
C VAL A 1023 8.62 24.77 12.32
N TYR A 1024 9.67 25.51 12.68
CA TYR A 1024 10.67 25.92 11.69
C TYR A 1024 11.67 24.82 11.34
N TRP A 1025 11.83 23.80 12.20
CA TRP A 1025 12.50 22.56 11.80
C TRP A 1025 11.70 21.80 10.75
N ILE A 1026 10.39 21.60 10.95
CA ILE A 1026 9.50 20.91 9.98
C ILE A 1026 9.47 21.69 8.65
N SER A 1027 9.25 23.00 8.71
CA SER A 1027 9.23 23.90 7.55
C SER A 1027 10.51 23.76 6.71
N GLN A 1028 11.68 23.77 7.35
CA GLN A 1028 12.96 23.58 6.67
C GLN A 1028 13.17 22.13 6.20
N ARG A 1029 12.79 21.12 6.99
CA ARG A 1029 13.00 19.69 6.69
C ARG A 1029 12.17 19.20 5.51
N TYR A 1030 10.97 19.75 5.33
CA TYR A 1030 9.99 19.32 4.32
C TYR A 1030 9.74 20.35 3.20
N GLN A 1031 10.44 21.50 3.25
CA GLN A 1031 10.33 22.62 2.29
C GLN A 1031 8.89 23.14 2.18
N ILE A 1032 8.37 23.62 3.33
CA ILE A 1032 7.02 24.19 3.46
C ILE A 1032 7.18 25.68 3.80
N PRO A 1033 7.30 26.58 2.79
CA PRO A 1033 7.64 27.99 3.02
C PRO A 1033 6.43 28.81 3.48
N ILE A 1034 6.59 29.50 4.61
CA ILE A 1034 5.61 30.44 5.15
C ILE A 1034 6.28 31.77 5.55
N LEU A 1035 5.53 32.86 5.48
CA LEU A 1035 5.88 34.12 6.13
C LEU A 1035 5.26 34.14 7.53
N THR A 1036 5.97 34.59 8.55
CA THR A 1036 5.42 34.80 9.90
C THR A 1036 5.64 36.24 10.33
N ILE A 1037 4.56 36.89 10.77
CA ILE A 1037 4.58 38.21 11.38
C ILE A 1037 4.22 38.03 12.86
N VAL A 1038 5.21 38.19 13.73
CA VAL A 1038 5.01 38.21 15.18
C VAL A 1038 4.67 39.65 15.58
N LEU A 1039 3.45 39.85 16.06
CA LEU A 1039 2.96 41.13 16.57
C LEU A 1039 3.38 41.25 18.05
N ASN A 1040 4.57 41.81 18.29
CA ASN A 1040 5.23 41.83 19.59
C ASN A 1040 4.84 43.07 20.40
N ASN A 1041 4.01 42.87 21.43
CA ASN A 1041 3.62 43.92 22.41
C ASN A 1041 4.08 43.57 23.83
N THR A 1042 5.19 42.83 23.92
CA THR A 1042 5.97 42.48 25.11
C THR A 1042 5.17 41.88 26.27
N GLY A 1043 4.07 41.17 26.01
CA GLY A 1043 3.33 40.48 27.06
C GLY A 1043 1.87 40.09 26.77
N TRP A 1044 1.31 39.28 27.68
CA TRP A 1044 -0.08 38.82 27.59
C TRP A 1044 -1.11 39.92 27.93
N ASN A 1045 -1.37 40.78 26.96
CA ASN A 1045 -2.38 41.83 27.07
C ASN A 1045 -3.85 41.34 27.12
N ALA A 1046 -4.11 40.06 26.76
CA ALA A 1046 -5.45 39.47 26.85
C ALA A 1046 -5.95 39.28 28.30
N PRO A 1047 -5.19 38.65 29.23
CA PRO A 1047 -5.43 38.71 30.67
C PRO A 1047 -5.70 40.12 31.20
N ARG A 1048 -4.95 41.15 30.78
CA ARG A 1048 -5.21 42.54 31.21
C ARG A 1048 -6.60 43.01 30.78
N ARG A 1049 -6.96 42.82 29.50
CA ARG A 1049 -8.30 43.19 29.00
C ARG A 1049 -9.41 42.44 29.75
N SER A 1050 -9.24 41.13 29.98
CA SER A 1050 -10.21 40.32 30.74
C SER A 1050 -10.38 40.80 32.18
N MET A 1051 -9.27 41.06 32.89
CA MET A 1051 -9.28 41.62 34.24
C MET A 1051 -10.00 42.98 34.30
N LEU A 1052 -9.77 43.87 33.32
CA LEU A 1052 -10.42 45.19 33.27
C LEU A 1052 -11.93 45.13 33.00
N LEU A 1053 -12.45 44.05 32.39
CA LEU A 1053 -13.90 43.84 32.22
C LEU A 1053 -14.60 43.46 33.54
N VAL A 1054 -13.87 42.95 34.53
CA VAL A 1054 -14.42 42.47 35.82
C VAL A 1054 -14.05 43.42 36.98
N HIS A 1055 -12.88 44.04 36.92
CA HIS A 1055 -12.30 44.89 37.97
C HIS A 1055 -11.71 46.21 37.42
N PRO A 1056 -12.49 47.04 36.70
CA PRO A 1056 -11.99 48.27 36.07
C PRO A 1056 -11.32 49.25 37.05
N ASP A 1057 -11.83 49.33 38.29
CA ASP A 1057 -11.30 50.20 39.35
C ASP A 1057 -10.49 49.44 40.42
N GLY A 1058 -10.22 48.16 40.22
CA GLY A 1058 -9.51 47.32 41.19
C GLY A 1058 -8.03 47.70 41.36
N PRO A 1059 -7.31 47.11 42.34
CA PRO A 1059 -5.86 47.32 42.48
C PRO A 1059 -5.09 46.96 41.20
N ALA A 1060 -5.52 45.87 40.54
CA ALA A 1060 -4.90 45.35 39.32
C ALA A 1060 -5.02 46.28 38.09
N SER A 1061 -5.99 47.20 38.03
CA SER A 1061 -6.11 48.12 36.89
C SER A 1061 -5.07 49.25 36.90
N LYS A 1062 -4.52 49.54 38.09
CA LYS A 1062 -3.67 50.71 38.40
C LYS A 1062 -2.17 50.44 38.34
N VAL A 1063 -1.78 49.21 38.00
CA VAL A 1063 -0.39 48.72 37.99
C VAL A 1063 0.06 48.27 36.59
N SER A 1064 1.36 48.22 36.35
CA SER A 1064 1.98 47.86 35.07
C SER A 1064 1.79 46.38 34.67
N ASN A 1065 2.10 46.02 33.42
CA ASN A 1065 2.12 44.61 32.99
C ASN A 1065 3.20 43.79 33.73
N SER A 1066 4.26 44.42 34.22
CA SER A 1066 5.31 43.78 35.02
C SER A 1066 4.79 43.39 36.40
N GLU A 1067 4.15 44.33 37.11
CA GLU A 1067 3.52 44.07 38.42
C GLU A 1067 2.37 43.05 38.33
N LEU A 1068 1.67 42.98 37.20
CA LEU A 1068 0.65 41.95 36.93
C LEU A 1068 1.24 40.57 36.57
N ASN A 1069 2.56 40.43 36.43
CA ASN A 1069 3.24 39.20 35.99
C ASN A 1069 2.77 38.71 34.59
N ILE A 1070 2.45 39.65 33.70
CA ILE A 1070 2.05 39.41 32.30
C ILE A 1070 2.97 40.09 31.27
N SER A 1071 4.05 40.72 31.72
CA SER A 1071 5.14 41.22 30.88
C SER A 1071 6.09 40.08 30.49
N PHE A 1072 6.68 40.18 29.30
CA PHE A 1072 7.79 39.33 28.85
C PHE A 1072 9.14 40.06 28.82
N ASP A 1073 9.24 41.27 29.38
CA ASP A 1073 10.51 41.99 29.46
C ASP A 1073 11.52 41.26 30.39
N PRO A 1074 12.76 40.97 29.94
CA PRO A 1074 13.35 41.27 28.63
C PRO A 1074 12.85 40.35 27.49
N SER A 1075 12.25 40.96 26.45
CA SER A 1075 11.60 40.24 25.34
C SER A 1075 12.53 39.20 24.69
N PRO A 1076 12.06 37.95 24.49
CA PRO A 1076 12.74 36.96 23.65
C PRO A 1076 13.03 37.48 22.23
N HIS A 1077 14.11 36.98 21.62
CA HIS A 1077 14.45 37.24 20.21
C HIS A 1077 13.68 36.29 19.29
N TYR A 1078 12.38 36.54 19.11
CA TYR A 1078 11.44 35.59 18.47
C TYR A 1078 11.91 35.08 17.10
N ALA A 1079 12.43 35.94 16.22
CA ALA A 1079 12.91 35.56 14.91
C ALA A 1079 14.19 34.70 14.94
N GLU A 1080 15.09 34.91 15.92
CA GLU A 1080 16.33 34.13 16.06
C GLU A 1080 16.04 32.71 16.59
N ILE A 1081 14.94 32.48 17.34
CA ILE A 1081 14.50 31.13 17.75
C ILE A 1081 14.19 30.28 16.50
N ALA A 1082 13.46 30.85 15.54
CA ALA A 1082 13.11 30.18 14.29
C ALA A 1082 14.33 29.94 13.40
N LYS A 1083 15.24 30.92 13.34
CA LYS A 1083 16.52 30.82 12.65
C LYS A 1083 17.36 29.67 13.20
N ALA A 1084 17.51 29.56 14.53
CA ALA A 1084 18.22 28.46 15.18
C ALA A 1084 17.58 27.10 14.86
N ALA A 1085 16.25 27.00 14.95
CA ALA A 1085 15.49 25.79 14.64
C ALA A 1085 15.66 25.31 13.18
N SER A 1086 15.80 26.24 12.23
CA SER A 1086 16.06 25.92 10.81
C SER A 1086 17.53 25.56 10.48
N GLY A 1087 18.44 25.61 11.46
CA GLY A 1087 19.88 25.51 11.19
C GLY A 1087 20.46 26.74 10.47
N GLY A 1088 19.91 27.93 10.71
CA GLY A 1088 20.38 29.20 10.15
C GLY A 1088 19.90 29.54 8.73
N LYS A 1089 18.93 28.80 8.19
CA LYS A 1089 18.53 28.86 6.78
C LYS A 1089 17.38 29.80 6.46
N ILE A 1090 16.43 30.00 7.38
CA ILE A 1090 15.31 30.92 7.15
C ILE A 1090 15.74 32.39 7.25
N MET A 1091 14.97 33.29 6.62
CA MET A 1091 15.11 34.72 6.89
C MET A 1091 14.54 35.06 8.27
N ALA A 1092 15.31 35.76 9.08
CA ALA A 1092 14.91 36.28 10.38
C ALA A 1092 15.27 37.76 10.49
N ALA A 1093 14.35 38.58 10.99
CA ALA A 1093 14.61 39.98 11.32
C ALA A 1093 13.70 40.47 12.47
N THR A 1094 14.21 41.40 13.27
CA THR A 1094 13.41 42.21 14.20
C THR A 1094 13.19 43.58 13.57
N ILE A 1095 11.96 44.09 13.67
CA ILE A 1095 11.48 45.33 13.07
C ILE A 1095 10.98 46.24 14.20
N ASP A 1096 11.50 47.45 14.25
CA ASP A 1096 11.27 48.43 15.33
C ASP A 1096 10.81 49.80 14.84
N SER A 1097 10.71 49.98 13.52
CA SER A 1097 10.60 51.29 12.87
C SER A 1097 9.86 51.23 11.54
N GLN A 1098 9.11 52.27 11.20
CA GLN A 1098 8.31 52.35 9.97
C GLN A 1098 9.16 52.25 8.69
N GLN A 1099 10.38 52.81 8.72
CA GLN A 1099 11.31 52.81 7.59
C GLN A 1099 11.87 51.41 7.28
N SER A 1100 12.05 50.55 8.28
CA SER A 1100 12.57 49.18 8.10
C SER A 1100 11.48 48.17 7.73
N LEU A 1101 10.23 48.39 8.17
CA LEU A 1101 9.09 47.50 7.94
C LEU A 1101 8.87 47.17 6.46
N ARG A 1102 8.71 48.18 5.60
CA ARG A 1102 8.32 47.97 4.19
C ARG A 1102 9.36 47.14 3.43
N THR A 1103 10.62 47.57 3.49
CA THR A 1103 11.76 46.91 2.83
C THR A 1103 11.93 45.47 3.32
N SER A 1104 11.68 45.22 4.61
CA SER A 1104 11.76 43.89 5.20
C SER A 1104 10.61 42.99 4.79
N LEU A 1105 9.39 43.51 4.66
CA LEU A 1105 8.24 42.78 4.12
C LEU A 1105 8.43 42.44 2.64
N GLU A 1106 8.84 43.40 1.80
CA GLU A 1106 9.11 43.16 0.37
C GLU A 1106 10.18 42.07 0.18
N LYS A 1107 11.25 42.10 1.00
CA LYS A 1107 12.28 41.05 1.02
C LYS A 1107 11.75 39.71 1.53
N ALA A 1108 10.99 39.69 2.62
CA ALA A 1108 10.50 38.45 3.23
C ALA A 1108 9.47 37.72 2.35
N ILE A 1109 8.57 38.47 1.70
CA ILE A 1109 7.62 37.94 0.70
C ILE A 1109 8.39 37.28 -0.44
N LYS A 1110 9.42 37.95 -0.98
CA LYS A 1110 10.26 37.40 -2.04
C LYS A 1110 10.95 36.09 -1.61
N VAL A 1111 11.58 36.06 -0.43
CA VAL A 1111 12.29 34.86 0.08
C VAL A 1111 11.33 33.66 0.27
N VAL A 1112 10.09 33.91 0.67
CA VAL A 1112 9.03 32.89 0.78
C VAL A 1112 8.55 32.39 -0.59
N GLN A 1113 8.45 33.28 -1.58
CA GLN A 1113 8.17 32.89 -2.97
C GLN A 1113 9.35 32.12 -3.62
N GLU A 1114 10.59 32.40 -3.21
CA GLU A 1114 11.80 31.66 -3.57
C GLU A 1114 11.98 30.35 -2.77
N GLY A 1115 10.98 29.93 -1.98
CA GLY A 1115 10.91 28.61 -1.35
C GLY A 1115 11.45 28.52 0.09
N THR A 1116 11.82 29.64 0.72
CA THR A 1116 12.41 29.67 2.07
C THR A 1116 11.54 30.45 3.05
N SER A 1117 11.20 29.89 4.21
CA SER A 1117 10.40 30.61 5.22
C SER A 1117 11.07 31.90 5.73
N ALA A 1118 10.26 32.83 6.21
CA ALA A 1118 10.71 34.08 6.79
C ALA A 1118 9.93 34.45 8.07
N VAL A 1119 10.61 34.97 9.09
CA VAL A 1119 10.01 35.43 10.34
C VAL A 1119 10.41 36.89 10.61
N LEU A 1120 9.40 37.74 10.79
CA LEU A 1120 9.55 39.14 11.20
C LEU A 1120 8.99 39.32 12.62
N ASP A 1121 9.87 39.64 13.56
CA ASP A 1121 9.54 40.04 14.92
C ASP A 1121 9.26 41.55 14.95
N VAL A 1122 7.98 41.93 14.90
CA VAL A 1122 7.56 43.33 14.73
C VAL A 1122 7.18 43.91 16.08
N ARG A 1123 8.08 44.71 16.65
CA ARG A 1123 7.88 45.43 17.91
C ARG A 1123 6.83 46.52 17.72
N LEU A 1124 5.81 46.49 18.56
CA LEU A 1124 4.71 47.43 18.55
C LEU A 1124 4.95 48.55 19.59
N GLY A 1125 4.48 49.76 19.26
CA GLY A 1125 4.52 50.95 20.11
C GLY A 1125 3.14 51.55 20.33
#